data_AF-A0AB34XYK4-F1
#
_entry.id   AF-A0AB34XYK4-F1
#
_cell.length_a   1.000
_cell.length_b   1.000
_cell.length_c   1.000
_cell.angle_alpha   90.00
_cell.angle_beta   90.00
_cell.angle_gamma   90.00
#
_symmetry.space_group_name_H-M   'P 1'
#
loop_
_entity.id
_entity.type
_entity.pdbx_description
1 polymer ?
#
loop_
_entity_poly.entity_id
_entity_poly.type
_entity_poly.pdbx_seq_one_letter_code
_entity_poly.pdbx_strand_id
1 'polypeptide(L)'
;MLCDNCHKNEATIHLYTSVNGQRRQINLCQNCYQLLKNQEQQPNNGVGGADMAQDPFGFGGLDDIFRAMQGGVDPNNAYRQQQTPPTQPAGPNGGNRRGNNNGGGLLGQYGFNLTAQAKQGKIDPVIGRDTEINRVIEILNRRTKNNPVLIGEAGVGKTAVVEGLAQKIVSGQVPQKLLDKEIIRLDVASLVQGTGIRGQFEQRMQQLMKEVQSNPNIILFIDEIHEIMGAGNAEGGMDAGNVLKPALARGDFQLVGATTLNEYRDIEKDAALARRFQPVTVNEPSVEESIKILEGIQKKYEDYHHVKYDQDAIVAAVKLSNRYIQDRFLPDKAIDLLDEAGSRKNLTLKTVDPKTIQEKIDEAEKQKQDALKKEDYEKAAYYRDQVAKLEKAKPDESSDQPNNDTATVTVKDMEQIVEEKTSIPVGDLQAKEQAQMKTLAPDLKSTVIGQDQAVEAVARAIRRNRIGLNGTGRPIGSFMFVGPTGVGKTELAKQLAKELFGSQDAMIRFDMSEYMEPHSVAKLIGSPPGYVGYEEAGQLTEQVRRHPYSLVLLDEVEKAHPDVMHMFLQILDDGRLTDSQGRTVSFKDTIIIMTSNAGTGDSEANVGFGAAAEGKTHDITSRLTGYFKPEFLNRFDDIIQFNALSKENLMKIVGLMIEDVNGMLANQGLHVHVTEPVEEKLVELGYNPQMGARPLRRVIQEQIEDRIADFYLDHGDVKNMVAKVEDGKIVLAAETKSE
;
A
#
# COMPACT_ATOMS: atom_id res chain seq x y z
N MET A 1 -17.97 -30.02 -26.96
CA MET A 1 -17.21 -29.77 -28.21
C MET A 1 -15.82 -30.35 -28.03
N LEU A 2 -15.26 -30.98 -29.07
CA LEU A 2 -13.90 -31.53 -29.00
C LEU A 2 -12.87 -30.41 -29.15
N CYS A 3 -11.70 -30.59 -28.53
CA CYS A 3 -10.55 -29.70 -28.64
C CYS A 3 -10.17 -29.51 -30.11
N ASP A 4 -10.05 -28.26 -30.54
CA ASP A 4 -9.69 -27.90 -31.91
C ASP A 4 -8.23 -28.28 -32.26
N ASN A 5 -7.39 -28.58 -31.26
CA ASN A 5 -6.01 -28.99 -31.48
C ASN A 5 -5.85 -30.53 -31.54
N CYS A 6 -6.31 -31.25 -30.52
CA CYS A 6 -6.11 -32.71 -30.48
C CYS A 6 -7.30 -33.53 -31.01
N HIS A 7 -8.47 -32.91 -31.19
CA HIS A 7 -9.74 -33.52 -31.60
C HIS A 7 -10.16 -34.79 -30.83
N LYS A 8 -9.54 -35.07 -29.68
CA LYS A 8 -9.77 -36.28 -28.88
C LYS A 8 -10.39 -35.99 -27.52
N ASN A 9 -9.99 -34.88 -26.90
CA ASN A 9 -10.45 -34.48 -25.57
C ASN A 9 -11.50 -33.38 -25.67
N GLU A 10 -12.41 -33.28 -24.71
CA GLU A 10 -13.36 -32.18 -24.65
C GLU A 10 -12.65 -30.83 -24.42
N ALA A 11 -13.10 -29.81 -25.15
CA ALA A 11 -12.60 -28.46 -24.99
C ALA A 11 -13.18 -27.83 -23.72
N THR A 12 -12.30 -27.44 -22.79
CA THR A 12 -12.64 -26.79 -21.52
C THR A 12 -12.20 -25.33 -21.47
N ILE A 13 -11.42 -24.88 -22.46
CA ILE A 13 -10.82 -23.55 -22.52
C ILE A 13 -11.21 -22.89 -23.85
N HIS A 14 -11.73 -21.66 -23.80
CA HIS A 14 -12.20 -20.92 -24.96
C HIS A 14 -11.40 -19.62 -25.11
N LEU A 15 -10.65 -19.50 -26.20
CA LEU A 15 -9.80 -18.35 -26.50
C LEU A 15 -10.42 -17.54 -27.65
N TYR A 16 -10.43 -16.23 -27.53
CA TYR A 16 -10.89 -15.34 -28.60
C TYR A 16 -9.69 -14.57 -29.16
N THR A 17 -9.48 -14.66 -30.46
CA THR A 17 -8.41 -13.95 -31.17
C THR A 17 -9.00 -13.08 -32.28
N SER A 18 -8.34 -11.97 -32.60
CA SER A 18 -8.72 -11.08 -33.70
C SER A 18 -7.68 -11.18 -34.80
N VAL A 19 -8.01 -11.84 -35.90
CA VAL A 19 -7.13 -11.95 -37.07
C VAL A 19 -7.75 -11.15 -38.21
N ASN A 20 -7.02 -10.18 -38.76
CA ASN A 20 -7.49 -9.28 -39.82
C ASN A 20 -8.81 -8.55 -39.50
N GLY A 21 -9.01 -8.17 -38.23
CA GLY A 21 -10.19 -7.42 -37.78
C GLY A 21 -11.46 -8.26 -37.58
N GLN A 22 -11.41 -9.59 -37.75
CA GLN A 22 -12.52 -10.48 -37.40
C GLN A 22 -12.18 -11.30 -36.15
N ARG A 23 -13.08 -11.27 -35.16
CA ARG A 23 -12.99 -12.11 -33.95
C ARG A 23 -13.29 -13.56 -34.31
N ARG A 24 -12.37 -14.47 -33.98
CA ARG A 24 -12.54 -15.93 -34.05
C ARG A 24 -12.34 -16.55 -32.67
N GLN A 25 -13.08 -17.62 -32.41
CA GLN A 25 -13.00 -18.40 -31.17
C GLN A 25 -12.27 -19.73 -31.44
N ILE A 26 -11.35 -20.10 -30.56
CA ILE A 26 -10.61 -21.38 -30.57
C ILE A 26 -10.88 -22.10 -29.25
N ASN A 27 -11.26 -23.38 -29.32
CA ASN A 27 -11.65 -24.19 -28.17
C ASN A 27 -10.60 -25.29 -27.92
N LEU A 28 -9.95 -25.27 -26.76
CA LEU A 28 -8.87 -26.17 -26.39
C LEU A 28 -9.21 -27.00 -25.15
N CYS A 29 -8.65 -28.21 -25.04
CA CYS A 29 -8.64 -28.94 -23.77
C CYS A 29 -7.46 -28.50 -22.89
N GLN A 30 -7.57 -28.79 -21.59
CA GLN A 30 -6.60 -28.38 -20.58
C GLN A 30 -5.16 -28.84 -20.89
N ASN A 31 -4.98 -30.09 -21.32
CA ASN A 31 -3.66 -30.62 -21.68
C ASN A 31 -3.05 -29.91 -22.90
N CYS A 32 -3.85 -29.64 -23.93
CA CYS A 32 -3.37 -28.91 -25.11
C CYS A 32 -2.99 -27.47 -24.77
N TYR A 33 -3.76 -26.81 -23.90
CA TYR A 33 -3.45 -25.46 -23.45
C TYR A 33 -2.16 -25.40 -22.62
N GLN A 34 -1.94 -26.37 -21.72
CA GLN A 34 -0.70 -26.44 -20.92
C GLN A 34 0.53 -26.73 -21.78
N LEU A 35 0.43 -27.63 -22.77
CA LEU A 35 1.53 -27.87 -23.71
C LEU A 35 1.89 -26.62 -24.51
N LEU A 36 0.89 -25.86 -24.95
CA LEU A 36 1.07 -24.59 -25.65
C LEU A 36 1.72 -23.53 -24.74
N LYS A 37 1.26 -23.41 -23.49
CA LYS A 37 1.81 -22.46 -22.51
C LYS A 37 3.26 -22.77 -22.12
N ASN A 38 3.62 -24.05 -22.06
CA ASN A 38 4.97 -24.46 -21.66
C ASN A 38 6.00 -24.29 -22.80
N GLN A 39 5.58 -24.28 -24.08
CA GLN A 39 6.45 -23.95 -25.21
C GLN A 39 6.87 -22.47 -25.25
N GLU A 40 6.08 -21.56 -24.68
CA GLU A 40 6.42 -20.13 -24.54
C GLU A 40 7.58 -19.86 -23.56
N GLN A 41 7.90 -20.80 -22.66
CA GLN A 41 8.86 -20.58 -21.57
C GLN A 41 10.28 -21.13 -21.83
N GLN A 42 10.55 -21.73 -22.99
CA GLN A 42 11.90 -22.18 -23.36
C GLN A 42 12.34 -21.63 -24.72
N PRO A 43 13.35 -20.75 -24.79
CA PRO A 43 13.93 -20.35 -26.07
C PRO A 43 14.82 -21.47 -26.61
N ASN A 44 14.34 -22.12 -27.67
CA ASN A 44 15.08 -22.76 -28.76
C ASN A 44 16.30 -23.63 -28.37
N ASN A 45 16.11 -24.96 -28.31
CA ASN A 45 17.20 -25.93 -28.45
C ASN A 45 16.83 -26.92 -29.56
N GLY A 46 17.53 -26.81 -30.70
CA GLY A 46 17.27 -27.62 -31.88
C GLY A 46 17.77 -29.05 -31.74
N VAL A 47 16.92 -30.03 -32.06
CA VAL A 47 17.27 -31.35 -32.60
C VAL A 47 16.10 -31.81 -33.50
N GLY A 48 16.43 -32.38 -34.66
CA GLY A 48 15.54 -32.56 -35.79
C GLY A 48 14.62 -33.79 -35.80
N GLY A 49 13.68 -33.73 -36.76
CA GLY A 49 13.16 -34.87 -37.52
C GLY A 49 11.89 -35.55 -37.00
N ALA A 50 10.73 -35.21 -37.58
CA ALA A 50 9.71 -36.17 -38.04
C ALA A 50 8.58 -35.43 -38.78
N ASP A 51 8.06 -36.08 -39.82
CA ASP A 51 7.05 -35.66 -40.80
C ASP A 51 5.96 -34.68 -40.31
N MET A 52 5.88 -33.51 -40.97
CA MET A 52 4.68 -32.67 -40.94
C MET A 52 3.77 -33.01 -42.12
N ALA A 53 2.61 -33.56 -41.80
CA ALA A 53 1.46 -33.63 -42.69
C ALA A 53 1.02 -32.21 -43.09
N GLN A 54 0.63 -32.04 -44.36
CA GLN A 54 0.08 -30.80 -44.91
C GLN A 54 -1.15 -30.32 -44.13
N ASP A 55 -1.07 -29.12 -43.59
CA ASP A 55 -2.12 -28.48 -42.81
C ASP A 55 -3.19 -27.86 -43.75
N PRO A 56 -4.48 -28.23 -43.65
CA PRO A 56 -5.55 -27.73 -44.53
C PRO A 56 -5.90 -26.24 -44.35
N PHE A 57 -5.30 -25.58 -43.36
CA PHE A 57 -5.65 -24.21 -42.97
C PHE A 57 -4.62 -23.14 -43.38
N GLY A 58 -3.50 -23.52 -44.01
CA GLY A 58 -2.57 -22.56 -44.62
C GLY A 58 -1.84 -21.64 -43.63
N PHE A 59 -1.72 -22.02 -42.36
CA PHE A 59 -0.91 -21.33 -41.35
C PHE A 59 0.36 -22.16 -41.08
N GLY A 60 1.54 -21.54 -41.10
CA GLY A 60 2.83 -22.21 -40.92
C GLY A 60 3.18 -22.62 -39.49
N GLY A 61 2.22 -22.55 -38.57
CA GLY A 61 2.38 -22.80 -37.14
C GLY A 61 1.56 -21.81 -36.30
N LEU A 62 1.26 -22.19 -35.05
CA LEU A 62 0.55 -21.35 -34.08
C LEU A 62 1.37 -20.13 -33.60
N ASP A 63 2.69 -20.14 -33.83
CA ASP A 63 3.58 -19.00 -33.57
C ASP A 63 3.19 -17.75 -34.39
N ASP A 64 2.73 -17.93 -35.63
CA ASP A 64 2.26 -16.82 -36.48
C ASP A 64 0.91 -16.24 -35.99
N ILE A 65 0.08 -17.07 -35.35
CA ILE A 65 -1.21 -16.66 -34.79
C ILE A 65 -1.01 -15.81 -33.53
N PHE A 66 -0.02 -16.12 -32.70
CA PHE A 66 0.30 -15.32 -31.52
C PHE A 66 1.05 -14.03 -31.86
N ARG A 67 1.91 -14.02 -32.89
CA ARG A 67 2.51 -12.79 -33.43
C ARG A 67 1.47 -11.81 -33.98
N ALA A 68 0.43 -12.31 -34.65
CA ALA A 68 -0.67 -11.48 -35.14
C ALA A 68 -1.53 -10.87 -34.01
N MET A 69 -1.58 -11.53 -32.83
CA MET A 69 -2.25 -11.00 -31.64
C MET A 69 -1.44 -9.91 -30.91
N GLN A 70 -0.11 -9.92 -31.02
CA GLN A 70 0.79 -8.96 -30.35
C GLN A 70 1.24 -7.79 -31.23
N GLY A 71 0.66 -7.60 -32.42
CA GLY A 71 0.88 -6.39 -33.23
C GLY A 71 2.28 -6.26 -33.84
N GLY A 72 2.97 -7.37 -34.10
CA GLY A 72 4.30 -7.38 -34.73
C GLY A 72 4.24 -7.43 -36.26
N VAL A 73 4.89 -6.49 -36.94
CA VAL A 73 5.14 -6.50 -38.39
C VAL A 73 6.29 -7.47 -38.70
N ASP A 74 6.09 -8.40 -39.63
CA ASP A 74 7.12 -9.36 -40.07
C ASP A 74 8.18 -8.70 -40.99
N PRO A 75 9.50 -8.84 -40.75
CA PRO A 75 10.57 -8.23 -41.55
C PRO A 75 10.90 -8.91 -42.89
N ASN A 76 10.30 -10.04 -43.26
CA ASN A 76 10.86 -10.92 -44.31
C ASN A 76 10.19 -10.87 -45.70
N ASN A 77 9.62 -9.74 -46.12
CA ASN A 77 9.09 -9.60 -47.48
C ASN A 77 9.61 -8.36 -48.22
N ALA A 78 10.94 -8.20 -48.23
CA ALA A 78 11.61 -7.42 -49.26
C ALA A 78 11.89 -8.33 -50.47
N TYR A 79 11.61 -7.82 -51.67
CA TYR A 79 11.74 -8.45 -53.00
C TYR A 79 10.50 -9.16 -53.57
N ARG A 80 9.53 -8.34 -54.04
CA ARG A 80 9.01 -8.48 -55.41
C ARG A 80 8.39 -7.17 -55.91
N GLN A 81 8.88 -6.74 -57.07
CA GLN A 81 8.54 -5.50 -57.77
C GLN A 81 7.14 -5.51 -58.41
N GLN A 82 6.56 -4.30 -58.46
CA GLN A 82 5.72 -3.72 -59.52
C GLN A 82 4.39 -4.39 -59.87
N GLN A 83 3.27 -3.71 -59.57
CA GLN A 83 2.39 -3.07 -60.56
C GLN A 83 1.21 -2.36 -59.87
N THR A 84 1.12 -1.04 -60.06
CA THR A 84 -0.06 -0.22 -59.76
C THR A 84 -1.13 -0.40 -60.86
N PRO A 85 -2.42 -0.42 -60.48
CA PRO A 85 -3.38 0.45 -61.17
C PRO A 85 -4.41 1.15 -60.23
N PRO A 86 -5.18 2.13 -60.75
CA PRO A 86 -5.53 3.35 -60.02
C PRO A 86 -6.97 3.37 -59.50
N THR A 87 -7.23 4.18 -58.45
CA THR A 87 -8.59 4.61 -58.12
C THR A 87 -8.63 6.12 -57.80
N GLN A 88 -9.34 6.85 -58.67
CA GLN A 88 -10.07 8.10 -58.39
C GLN A 88 -11.57 7.73 -58.18
N PRO A 89 -12.47 8.66 -57.82
CA PRO A 89 -12.40 9.68 -56.78
C PRO A 89 -13.71 9.73 -55.95
N ALA A 90 -13.67 10.24 -54.72
CA ALA A 90 -14.90 10.69 -54.04
C ALA A 90 -14.61 11.95 -53.21
N GLY A 91 -15.19 13.07 -53.62
CA GLY A 91 -15.30 14.30 -52.83
C GLY A 91 -16.57 14.30 -51.96
N PRO A 92 -17.10 15.47 -51.59
CA PRO A 92 -16.44 16.44 -50.70
C PRO A 92 -17.39 16.92 -49.59
N ASN A 93 -16.91 17.03 -48.35
CA ASN A 93 -17.43 17.93 -47.31
C ASN A 93 -16.45 17.87 -46.12
N GLY A 94 -15.75 18.90 -45.68
CA GLY A 94 -16.12 20.32 -45.64
C GLY A 94 -16.33 20.74 -44.19
N GLY A 95 -15.29 20.62 -43.34
CA GLY A 95 -15.37 20.86 -41.90
C GLY A 95 -14.04 21.33 -41.28
N ASN A 96 -13.56 22.47 -41.76
CA ASN A 96 -12.73 23.47 -41.07
C ASN A 96 -11.83 23.02 -39.90
N ARG A 97 -10.58 22.64 -40.19
CA ARG A 97 -9.43 22.84 -39.29
C ARG A 97 -8.29 23.50 -40.07
N ARG A 98 -8.39 24.82 -40.20
CA ARG A 98 -7.27 25.69 -40.60
C ARG A 98 -6.69 26.36 -39.36
N GLY A 99 -5.39 26.16 -39.15
CA GLY A 99 -4.52 27.12 -38.47
C GLY A 99 -4.07 26.73 -37.06
N ASN A 100 -2.99 25.94 -36.96
CA ASN A 100 -1.73 26.53 -36.52
C ASN A 100 -0.54 25.69 -37.03
N ASN A 101 0.25 26.28 -37.92
CA ASN A 101 1.51 25.74 -38.39
C ASN A 101 2.57 26.08 -37.34
N ASN A 102 3.22 25.08 -36.74
CA ASN A 102 4.62 25.15 -36.32
C ASN A 102 5.16 23.76 -35.94
N GLY A 103 6.20 23.30 -36.65
CA GLY A 103 7.13 22.26 -36.19
C GLY A 103 7.00 20.86 -36.79
N GLY A 104 7.25 20.67 -38.09
CA GLY A 104 7.44 19.35 -38.70
C GLY A 104 8.81 18.71 -38.37
N GLY A 105 9.13 18.60 -37.08
CA GLY A 105 10.41 18.08 -36.54
C GLY A 105 10.20 17.01 -35.46
N LEU A 106 11.28 16.45 -34.92
CA LEU A 106 11.19 15.43 -33.86
C LEU A 106 10.65 16.04 -32.55
N LEU A 107 10.96 17.30 -32.26
CA LEU A 107 10.40 17.99 -31.09
C LEU A 107 8.88 18.15 -31.15
N GLY A 108 8.29 18.27 -32.34
CA GLY A 108 6.84 18.32 -32.50
C GLY A 108 6.16 16.96 -32.33
N GLN A 109 6.91 15.85 -32.54
CA GLN A 109 6.39 14.48 -32.40
C GLN A 109 6.54 13.95 -30.96
N TYR A 110 7.68 14.21 -30.33
CA TYR A 110 8.04 13.64 -29.02
C TYR A 110 8.08 14.68 -27.88
N GLY A 111 7.83 15.95 -28.20
CA GLY A 111 7.84 17.05 -27.24
C GLY A 111 6.45 17.60 -26.96
N PHE A 112 6.23 17.97 -25.70
CA PHE A 112 5.01 18.63 -25.23
C PHE A 112 5.33 20.09 -24.89
N ASN A 113 4.75 21.04 -25.62
CA ASN A 113 4.99 22.46 -25.38
C ASN A 113 4.17 22.98 -24.18
N LEU A 114 4.82 23.08 -23.02
CA LEU A 114 4.23 23.55 -21.77
C LEU A 114 3.82 25.02 -21.86
N THR A 115 4.61 25.86 -22.53
CA THR A 115 4.25 27.28 -22.73
C THR A 115 2.98 27.45 -23.57
N ALA A 116 2.72 26.58 -24.55
CA ALA A 116 1.49 26.58 -25.32
C ALA A 116 0.29 26.11 -24.47
N GLN A 117 0.48 25.12 -23.60
CA GLN A 117 -0.56 24.67 -22.66
C GLN A 117 -0.89 25.76 -21.64
N ALA A 118 0.11 26.49 -21.14
CA ALA A 118 -0.07 27.64 -20.26
C ALA A 118 -0.91 28.74 -20.94
N LYS A 119 -0.60 29.09 -22.19
CA LYS A 119 -1.39 30.05 -22.99
C LYS A 119 -2.85 29.62 -23.18
N GLN A 120 -3.11 28.31 -23.23
CA GLN A 120 -4.45 27.74 -23.35
C GLN A 120 -5.17 27.57 -21.99
N GLY A 121 -4.54 27.92 -20.87
CA GLY A 121 -5.12 27.74 -19.54
C GLY A 121 -5.25 26.28 -19.10
N LYS A 122 -4.51 25.35 -19.73
CA LYS A 122 -4.60 23.91 -19.43
C LYS A 122 -3.78 23.49 -18.21
N ILE A 123 -2.77 24.29 -17.85
CA ILE A 123 -1.92 24.03 -16.68
C ILE A 123 -2.67 24.37 -15.39
N ASP A 124 -2.45 23.60 -14.33
CA ASP A 124 -2.99 23.86 -13.00
C ASP A 124 -2.36 25.11 -12.36
N PRO A 125 -3.11 25.86 -11.54
CA PRO A 125 -2.53 26.99 -10.82
C PRO A 125 -1.42 26.50 -9.90
N VAL A 126 -0.21 27.00 -10.09
CA VAL A 126 0.94 26.61 -9.26
C VAL A 126 0.95 27.45 -7.99
N ILE A 127 0.83 26.79 -6.83
CA ILE A 127 0.67 27.44 -5.54
C ILE A 127 1.87 27.13 -4.64
N GLY A 128 2.39 28.14 -3.95
CA GLY A 128 3.42 27.97 -2.93
C GLY A 128 4.83 27.63 -3.44
N ARG A 129 5.10 27.76 -4.75
CA ARG A 129 6.42 27.43 -5.37
C ARG A 129 7.18 28.63 -5.91
N ASP A 130 6.86 29.85 -5.45
CA ASP A 130 7.46 31.07 -5.98
C ASP A 130 8.98 31.14 -5.77
N THR A 131 9.48 30.65 -4.63
CA THR A 131 10.90 30.65 -4.31
C THR A 131 11.68 29.75 -5.25
N GLU A 132 11.21 28.53 -5.50
CA GLU A 132 11.83 27.60 -6.44
C GLU A 132 11.74 28.11 -7.88
N ILE A 133 10.58 28.64 -8.31
CA ILE A 133 10.40 29.20 -9.66
C ILE A 133 11.35 30.39 -9.87
N ASN A 134 11.43 31.32 -8.92
CA ASN A 134 12.33 32.46 -9.00
C ASN A 134 13.79 32.01 -9.05
N ARG A 135 14.15 30.96 -8.29
CA ARG A 135 15.49 30.37 -8.34
C ARG A 135 15.81 29.76 -9.70
N VAL A 136 14.87 29.07 -10.33
CA VAL A 136 15.01 28.54 -11.69
C VAL A 136 15.22 29.67 -12.70
N ILE A 137 14.45 30.77 -12.59
CA ILE A 137 14.61 31.97 -13.43
C ILE A 137 16.00 32.58 -13.26
N GLU A 138 16.48 32.74 -12.03
CA GLU A 138 17.82 33.24 -11.73
C GLU A 138 18.90 32.41 -12.42
N ILE A 139 18.79 31.07 -12.32
CA ILE A 139 19.75 30.14 -12.89
C ILE A 139 19.74 30.22 -14.42
N LEU A 140 18.56 30.20 -15.05
CA LEU A 140 18.42 30.31 -16.50
C LEU A 140 18.97 31.63 -17.06
N ASN A 141 18.98 32.70 -16.26
CA ASN A 141 19.53 34.00 -16.63
C ASN A 141 21.05 34.13 -16.45
N ARG A 142 21.72 33.12 -15.85
CA ARG A 142 23.19 33.11 -15.67
C ARG A 142 23.92 32.93 -17.00
N ARG A 143 25.17 33.41 -17.05
CA ARG A 143 26.08 33.21 -18.20
C ARG A 143 26.69 31.80 -18.24
N THR A 144 26.96 31.21 -17.07
CA THR A 144 27.51 29.85 -16.92
C THR A 144 26.71 29.13 -15.83
N LYS A 145 26.72 27.78 -15.85
CA LYS A 145 25.88 26.96 -14.96
C LYS A 145 24.40 27.38 -15.01
N ASN A 146 23.88 27.51 -16.23
CA ASN A 146 22.54 28.03 -16.52
C ASN A 146 21.51 26.92 -16.78
N ASN A 147 21.83 25.68 -16.42
CA ASN A 147 20.90 24.56 -16.49
C ASN A 147 20.47 24.17 -15.06
N PRO A 148 19.27 24.54 -14.62
CA PRO A 148 18.77 24.14 -13.31
C PRO A 148 18.39 22.65 -13.32
N VAL A 149 18.65 21.98 -12.20
CA VAL A 149 18.17 20.62 -11.94
C VAL A 149 17.36 20.62 -10.66
N LEU A 150 16.07 20.32 -10.78
CA LEU A 150 15.12 20.21 -9.67
C LEU A 150 15.38 18.88 -8.97
N ILE A 151 15.75 18.95 -7.69
CA ILE A 151 16.08 17.79 -6.87
C ILE A 151 15.06 17.69 -5.75
N GLY A 152 14.37 16.57 -5.68
CA GLY A 152 13.40 16.27 -4.63
C GLY A 152 12.85 14.87 -4.81
N GLU A 153 12.13 14.38 -3.81
CA GLU A 153 11.48 13.07 -3.86
C GLU A 153 10.40 13.00 -4.97
N ALA A 154 9.92 11.81 -5.29
CA ALA A 154 8.78 11.66 -6.20
C ALA A 154 7.50 12.25 -5.56
N GLY A 155 6.63 12.85 -6.37
CA GLY A 155 5.35 13.39 -5.90
C GLY A 155 5.39 14.79 -5.24
N VAL A 156 6.56 15.35 -4.94
CA VAL A 156 6.63 16.71 -4.32
C VAL A 156 6.21 17.85 -5.26
N GLY A 157 6.03 17.60 -6.55
CA GLY A 157 5.63 18.62 -7.54
C GLY A 157 6.80 19.30 -8.27
N LYS A 158 7.85 18.54 -8.64
CA LYS A 158 8.96 19.06 -9.48
C LYS A 158 8.46 19.59 -10.82
N THR A 159 7.58 18.85 -11.50
CA THR A 159 6.93 19.25 -12.76
C THR A 159 6.14 20.55 -12.60
N ALA A 160 5.44 20.74 -11.47
CA ALA A 160 4.68 21.94 -11.18
C ALA A 160 5.55 23.21 -11.12
N VAL A 161 6.81 23.12 -10.67
CA VAL A 161 7.75 24.26 -10.71
C VAL A 161 8.03 24.70 -12.15
N VAL A 162 8.16 23.74 -13.08
CA VAL A 162 8.42 24.03 -14.51
C VAL A 162 7.17 24.57 -15.20
N GLU A 163 6.01 24.03 -14.85
CA GLU A 163 4.71 24.56 -15.28
C GLU A 163 4.49 26.00 -14.79
N GLY A 164 4.89 26.30 -13.56
CA GLY A 164 4.86 27.65 -13.00
C GLY A 164 5.83 28.61 -13.70
N LEU A 165 7.01 28.11 -14.10
CA LEU A 165 7.91 28.86 -14.98
C LEU A 165 7.24 29.17 -16.32
N ALA A 166 6.53 28.22 -16.93
CA ALA A 166 5.80 28.44 -18.19
C ALA A 166 4.73 29.53 -18.03
N GLN A 167 4.00 29.53 -16.92
CA GLN A 167 3.02 30.57 -16.60
C GLN A 167 3.67 31.96 -16.41
N LYS A 168 4.83 32.04 -15.75
CA LYS A 168 5.57 33.32 -15.59
C LYS A 168 6.11 33.85 -16.92
N ILE A 169 6.56 32.98 -17.82
CA ILE A 169 6.98 33.37 -19.18
C ILE A 169 5.77 33.96 -19.94
N VAL A 170 4.64 33.26 -19.95
CA VAL A 170 3.43 33.68 -20.67
C VAL A 170 2.85 35.00 -20.14
N SER A 171 2.90 35.20 -18.82
CA SER A 171 2.45 36.44 -18.18
C SER A 171 3.46 37.59 -18.25
N GLY A 172 4.65 37.37 -18.82
CA GLY A 172 5.70 38.38 -18.93
C GLY A 172 6.40 38.72 -17.61
N GLN A 173 6.25 37.89 -16.58
CA GLN A 173 6.86 38.06 -15.25
C GLN A 173 8.28 37.47 -15.18
N VAL A 174 9.03 37.54 -16.28
CA VAL A 174 10.40 37.05 -16.40
C VAL A 174 11.31 38.12 -17.01
N PRO A 175 12.64 38.06 -16.77
CA PRO A 175 13.58 38.98 -17.42
C PRO A 175 13.50 38.91 -18.95
N GLN A 176 13.90 40.00 -19.61
CA GLN A 176 13.79 40.13 -21.08
C GLN A 176 14.36 38.95 -21.88
N LYS A 177 15.44 38.32 -21.40
CA LYS A 177 16.06 37.15 -22.07
C LYS A 177 15.17 35.90 -22.10
N LEU A 178 14.16 35.83 -21.25
CA LEU A 178 13.27 34.68 -21.10
C LEU A 178 11.86 34.92 -21.65
N LEU A 179 11.51 36.15 -22.05
CA LEU A 179 10.16 36.50 -22.51
C LEU A 179 9.70 35.68 -23.73
N ASP A 180 10.59 35.49 -24.70
CA ASP A 180 10.29 34.80 -25.96
C ASP A 180 10.67 33.31 -25.93
N LYS A 181 10.98 32.76 -24.75
CA LYS A 181 11.37 31.36 -24.62
C LYS A 181 10.14 30.44 -24.62
N GLU A 182 10.30 29.26 -25.19
CA GLU A 182 9.30 28.18 -25.12
C GLU A 182 9.84 27.01 -24.31
N ILE A 183 9.02 26.44 -23.43
CA ILE A 183 9.38 25.27 -22.64
C ILE A 183 8.77 24.03 -23.30
N ILE A 184 9.62 23.08 -23.67
CA ILE A 184 9.22 21.82 -24.29
C ILE A 184 9.65 20.67 -23.38
N ARG A 185 8.66 19.93 -22.84
CA ARG A 185 8.90 18.69 -22.10
C ARG A 185 9.17 17.56 -23.09
N LEU A 186 10.26 16.84 -22.89
CA LEU A 186 10.59 15.65 -23.68
C LEU A 186 10.00 14.40 -23.04
N ASP A 187 9.33 13.57 -23.85
CA ASP A 187 8.96 12.22 -23.45
C ASP A 187 10.01 11.21 -23.92
N VAL A 188 10.86 10.80 -22.97
CA VAL A 188 11.97 9.87 -23.22
C VAL A 188 11.46 8.47 -23.57
N ALA A 189 10.36 8.02 -22.97
CA ALA A 189 9.78 6.71 -23.24
C ALA A 189 9.32 6.59 -24.69
N SER A 190 8.64 7.62 -25.21
CA SER A 190 8.20 7.66 -26.61
C SER A 190 9.36 7.69 -27.62
N LEU A 191 10.54 8.19 -27.25
CA LEU A 191 11.71 8.18 -28.14
C LEU A 191 12.23 6.77 -28.41
N VAL A 192 12.05 5.86 -27.46
CA VAL A 192 12.54 4.47 -27.54
C VAL A 192 11.49 3.55 -28.16
N GLN A 193 10.22 3.93 -28.11
CA GLN A 193 9.17 3.20 -28.83
C GLN A 193 9.49 3.12 -30.33
N GLY A 194 9.46 1.89 -30.85
CA GLY A 194 9.77 1.60 -32.25
C GLY A 194 11.26 1.69 -32.62
N THR A 195 12.19 1.82 -31.66
CA THR A 195 13.63 1.61 -31.93
C THR A 195 14.02 0.19 -31.51
N GLY A 196 14.16 -0.72 -32.47
CA GLY A 196 14.59 -2.10 -32.20
C GLY A 196 16.09 -2.24 -31.90
N ILE A 197 16.88 -1.16 -32.06
CA ILE A 197 18.34 -1.15 -31.96
C ILE A 197 18.79 0.15 -31.27
N ARG A 198 19.64 0.05 -30.25
CA ARG A 198 20.23 1.17 -29.48
C ARG A 198 20.75 2.33 -30.35
N GLY A 199 21.37 2.02 -31.49
CA GLY A 199 21.89 3.04 -32.40
C GLY A 199 20.81 3.94 -33.03
N GLN A 200 19.58 3.45 -33.21
CA GLN A 200 18.48 4.27 -33.73
C GLN A 200 18.01 5.31 -32.69
N PHE A 201 18.00 4.94 -31.42
CA PHE A 201 17.70 5.86 -30.33
C PHE A 201 18.75 6.99 -30.26
N GLU A 202 20.04 6.65 -30.30
CA GLU A 202 21.10 7.66 -30.32
C GLU A 202 20.99 8.60 -31.53
N GLN A 203 20.63 8.08 -32.71
CA GLN A 203 20.40 8.91 -33.90
C GLN A 203 19.21 9.86 -33.73
N ARG A 204 18.09 9.39 -33.17
CA ARG A 204 16.94 10.24 -32.84
C ARG A 204 17.32 11.34 -31.84
N MET A 205 18.07 10.99 -30.80
CA MET A 205 18.58 11.95 -29.82
C MET A 205 19.54 12.97 -30.45
N GLN A 206 20.42 12.55 -31.36
CA GLN A 206 21.29 13.48 -32.09
C GLN A 206 20.50 14.44 -32.97
N GLN A 207 19.45 13.98 -33.64
CA GLN A 207 18.56 14.82 -34.44
C GLN A 207 17.83 15.84 -33.55
N LEU A 208 17.28 15.38 -32.42
CA LEU A 208 16.59 16.23 -31.46
C LEU A 208 17.53 17.30 -30.88
N MET A 209 18.76 16.94 -30.53
CA MET A 209 19.76 17.90 -30.07
C MET A 209 20.12 18.94 -31.13
N LYS A 210 20.23 18.55 -32.41
CA LYS A 210 20.45 19.52 -33.50
C LYS A 210 19.28 20.48 -33.65
N GLU A 211 18.05 20.00 -33.48
CA GLU A 211 16.84 20.83 -33.55
C GLU A 211 16.81 21.86 -32.42
N VAL A 212 17.07 21.44 -31.17
CA VAL A 212 17.14 22.33 -30.00
C VAL A 212 18.30 23.33 -30.13
N GLN A 213 19.47 22.91 -30.60
CA GLN A 213 20.62 23.81 -30.81
C GLN A 213 20.36 24.88 -31.88
N SER A 214 19.56 24.54 -32.89
CA SER A 214 19.25 25.48 -33.98
C SER A 214 18.22 26.53 -33.56
N ASN A 215 17.46 26.28 -32.49
CA ASN A 215 16.45 27.21 -31.99
C ASN A 215 16.81 27.70 -30.57
N PRO A 216 17.46 28.87 -30.45
CA PRO A 216 17.90 29.37 -29.16
C PRO A 216 16.73 29.74 -28.25
N ASN A 217 15.48 29.80 -28.75
CA ASN A 217 14.32 30.14 -27.94
C ASN A 217 13.76 28.94 -27.15
N ILE A 218 14.26 27.73 -27.38
CA ILE A 218 13.77 26.54 -26.71
C ILE A 218 14.51 26.33 -25.38
N ILE A 219 13.73 26.09 -24.32
CA ILE A 219 14.17 25.50 -23.07
C ILE A 219 13.65 24.06 -23.04
N LEU A 220 14.56 23.10 -23.04
CA LEU A 220 14.20 21.68 -22.93
C LEU A 220 13.90 21.35 -21.47
N PHE A 221 12.85 20.58 -21.20
CA PHE A 221 12.56 20.02 -19.88
C PHE A 221 12.57 18.49 -19.93
N ILE A 222 13.25 17.86 -18.97
CA ILE A 222 13.36 16.41 -18.84
C ILE A 222 13.11 16.03 -17.37
N ASP A 223 12.04 15.30 -17.09
CA ASP A 223 11.57 15.03 -15.72
C ASP A 223 12.42 13.99 -14.98
N GLU A 224 13.00 13.05 -15.72
CA GLU A 224 13.88 12.00 -15.19
C GLU A 224 15.22 12.05 -15.93
N ILE A 225 15.94 13.16 -15.73
CA ILE A 225 17.18 13.44 -16.48
C ILE A 225 18.26 12.36 -16.26
N HIS A 226 18.19 11.60 -15.18
CA HIS A 226 19.14 10.52 -14.88
C HIS A 226 19.02 9.33 -15.85
N GLU A 227 17.83 9.03 -16.38
CA GLU A 227 17.61 7.91 -17.31
C GLU A 227 18.46 8.05 -18.58
N ILE A 228 18.55 9.28 -19.09
CA ILE A 228 19.31 9.62 -20.30
C ILE A 228 20.78 9.95 -20.03
N MET A 229 21.15 10.20 -18.77
CA MET A 229 22.48 10.61 -18.35
C MET A 229 23.31 9.49 -17.70
N GLY A 230 22.76 8.28 -17.63
CA GLY A 230 23.30 7.11 -16.94
C GLY A 230 24.83 7.00 -17.00
N ALA A 231 25.46 7.05 -15.83
CA ALA A 231 26.90 7.03 -15.62
C ALA A 231 27.53 5.64 -15.87
N GLY A 232 27.32 5.07 -17.06
CA GLY A 232 28.11 3.96 -17.60
C GLY A 232 27.92 2.57 -16.96
N ASN A 233 26.96 2.37 -16.04
CA ASN A 233 26.80 1.10 -15.33
C ASN A 233 25.35 0.57 -15.40
N ALA A 234 24.95 0.06 -16.57
CA ALA A 234 23.93 -0.99 -16.68
C ALA A 234 24.04 -1.63 -18.07
N GLU A 235 24.37 -2.92 -18.14
CA GLU A 235 24.21 -3.73 -19.35
C GLU A 235 22.72 -3.73 -19.74
N GLY A 236 22.31 -2.79 -20.60
CA GLY A 236 20.94 -2.69 -21.12
C GLY A 236 20.23 -1.33 -20.99
N GLY A 237 20.81 -0.35 -20.30
CA GLY A 237 20.20 0.97 -20.11
C GLY A 237 20.21 1.89 -21.34
N MET A 238 19.22 2.79 -21.43
CA MET A 238 19.05 3.80 -22.49
C MET A 238 20.02 5.00 -22.33
N ASP A 239 21.33 4.76 -22.41
CA ASP A 239 22.33 5.82 -22.18
C ASP A 239 22.50 6.76 -23.40
N ALA A 240 22.05 8.01 -23.26
CA ALA A 240 22.24 9.10 -24.22
C ALA A 240 23.31 10.11 -23.77
N GLY A 241 24.07 9.81 -22.71
CA GLY A 241 25.07 10.70 -22.11
C GLY A 241 26.14 11.13 -23.11
N ASN A 242 26.54 10.24 -24.02
CA ASN A 242 27.51 10.55 -25.08
C ASN A 242 27.05 11.62 -26.08
N VAL A 243 25.73 11.78 -26.27
CA VAL A 243 25.16 12.79 -27.16
C VAL A 243 24.95 14.12 -26.41
N LEU A 244 24.53 14.05 -25.15
CA LEU A 244 24.19 15.22 -24.33
C LEU A 244 25.42 15.94 -23.76
N LYS A 245 26.44 15.19 -23.30
CA LYS A 245 27.64 15.77 -22.66
C LYS A 245 28.34 16.79 -23.58
N PRO A 246 28.61 16.52 -24.87
CA PRO A 246 29.22 17.51 -25.75
C PRO A 246 28.35 18.75 -25.98
N ALA A 247 27.03 18.56 -26.12
CA ALA A 247 26.09 19.65 -26.37
C ALA A 247 25.96 20.59 -25.16
N LEU A 248 25.87 20.02 -23.95
CA LEU A 248 25.87 20.78 -22.70
C LEU A 248 27.22 21.43 -22.41
N ALA A 249 28.33 20.76 -22.76
CA ALA A 249 29.68 21.29 -22.59
C ALA A 249 29.96 22.50 -23.50
N ARG A 250 29.34 22.60 -24.66
CA ARG A 250 29.43 23.80 -25.52
C ARG A 250 28.52 24.93 -25.04
N GLY A 251 27.41 24.60 -24.38
CA GLY A 251 26.42 25.58 -23.90
C GLY A 251 25.49 26.06 -25.00
N ASP A 252 25.28 25.23 -26.02
CA ASP A 252 24.53 25.56 -27.25
C ASP A 252 23.01 25.57 -27.03
N PHE A 253 22.51 25.09 -25.88
CA PHE A 253 21.10 25.09 -25.52
C PHE A 253 20.90 25.15 -24.00
N GLN A 254 19.66 25.41 -23.56
CA GLN A 254 19.27 25.44 -22.16
C GLN A 254 18.37 24.26 -21.81
N LEU A 255 18.59 23.69 -20.62
CA LEU A 255 17.89 22.52 -20.11
C LEU A 255 17.46 22.75 -18.66
N VAL A 256 16.23 22.35 -18.35
CA VAL A 256 15.74 22.13 -16.98
C VAL A 256 15.63 20.61 -16.79
N GLY A 257 16.32 20.08 -15.79
CA GLY A 257 16.18 18.67 -15.41
C GLY A 257 15.36 18.52 -14.13
N ALA A 258 14.74 17.38 -13.92
CA ALA A 258 14.30 16.92 -12.61
C ALA A 258 14.84 15.51 -12.33
N THR A 259 15.04 15.17 -11.05
CA THR A 259 15.55 13.88 -10.58
C THR A 259 15.42 13.78 -9.06
N THR A 260 15.67 12.61 -8.48
CA THR A 260 15.79 12.43 -7.03
C THR A 260 17.20 12.79 -6.52
N LEU A 261 17.34 12.98 -5.21
CA LEU A 261 18.64 13.30 -4.61
C LEU A 261 19.69 12.20 -4.84
N ASN A 262 19.26 10.94 -4.79
CA ASN A 262 20.15 9.79 -4.95
C ASN A 262 20.70 9.70 -6.38
N GLU A 263 19.83 9.84 -7.38
CA GLU A 263 20.21 9.86 -8.80
C GLU A 263 21.10 11.06 -9.15
N TYR A 264 20.82 12.25 -8.59
CA TYR A 264 21.62 13.43 -8.85
C TYR A 264 23.08 13.27 -8.42
N ARG A 265 23.34 12.51 -7.34
CA ARG A 265 24.72 12.25 -6.89
C ARG A 265 25.57 11.57 -7.96
N ASP A 266 24.98 10.74 -8.81
CA ASP A 266 25.71 10.10 -9.91
C ASP A 266 26.00 11.07 -11.05
N ILE A 267 25.09 12.00 -11.31
CA ILE A 267 25.30 13.10 -12.26
C ILE A 267 26.39 14.06 -11.74
N GLU A 268 26.40 14.35 -10.43
CA GLU A 268 27.36 15.26 -9.79
C GLU A 268 28.80 14.72 -9.80
N LYS A 269 28.98 13.40 -9.74
CA LYS A 269 30.30 12.76 -9.87
C LYS A 269 30.96 13.02 -11.23
N ASP A 270 30.17 13.28 -12.28
CA ASP A 270 30.71 13.60 -13.60
C ASP A 270 31.16 15.08 -13.68
N ALA A 271 32.48 15.28 -13.73
CA ALA A 271 33.09 16.61 -13.77
C ALA A 271 32.67 17.47 -14.98
N ALA A 272 32.25 16.85 -16.09
CA ALA A 272 31.78 17.58 -17.27
C ALA A 272 30.36 18.14 -17.06
N LEU A 273 29.49 17.38 -16.41
CA LEU A 273 28.09 17.74 -16.14
C LEU A 273 27.95 18.67 -14.93
N ALA A 274 28.72 18.44 -13.86
CA ALA A 274 28.72 19.28 -12.64
C ALA A 274 29.07 20.76 -12.90
N ARG A 275 29.78 21.04 -14.00
CA ARG A 275 30.11 22.41 -14.44
C ARG A 275 28.98 23.11 -15.20
N ARG A 276 27.91 22.39 -15.56
CA ARG A 276 26.79 22.88 -16.36
C ARG A 276 25.48 22.93 -15.58
N PHE A 277 25.32 22.04 -14.60
CA PHE A 277 24.15 22.01 -13.74
C PHE A 277 24.27 22.87 -12.49
N GLN A 278 23.12 23.35 -12.05
CA GLN A 278 22.95 23.99 -10.75
C GLN A 278 21.74 23.35 -10.05
N PRO A 279 21.94 22.71 -8.89
CA PRO A 279 20.84 22.08 -8.16
C PRO A 279 19.87 23.13 -7.58
N VAL A 280 18.58 22.78 -7.59
CA VAL A 280 17.48 23.51 -6.94
C VAL A 280 16.69 22.48 -6.13
N THR A 281 16.75 22.58 -4.80
CA THR A 281 16.03 21.66 -3.91
C THR A 281 14.54 22.00 -3.92
N VAL A 282 13.70 20.99 -4.14
CA VAL A 282 12.24 21.06 -4.07
C VAL A 282 11.82 20.20 -2.89
N ASN A 283 11.43 20.85 -1.79
CA ASN A 283 11.03 20.17 -0.57
C ASN A 283 9.55 19.74 -0.64
N GLU A 284 9.19 18.73 0.14
CA GLU A 284 7.80 18.42 0.45
C GLU A 284 7.11 19.66 1.07
N PRO A 285 5.94 20.08 0.57
CA PRO A 285 5.20 21.19 1.15
C PRO A 285 4.68 20.83 2.54
N SER A 286 4.52 21.84 3.39
CA SER A 286 3.86 21.67 4.69
C SER A 286 2.40 21.27 4.54
N VAL A 287 1.78 20.77 5.62
CA VAL A 287 0.35 20.45 5.66
C VAL A 287 -0.49 21.67 5.29
N GLU A 288 -0.15 22.86 5.78
CA GLU A 288 -0.88 24.09 5.50
C GLU A 288 -0.75 24.55 4.04
N GLU A 289 0.45 24.43 3.45
CA GLU A 289 0.67 24.71 2.03
C GLU A 289 -0.06 23.70 1.13
N SER A 290 -0.06 22.43 1.51
CA SER A 290 -0.76 21.36 0.80
C SER A 290 -2.26 21.56 0.77
N ILE A 291 -2.87 22.04 1.87
CA ILE A 291 -4.29 22.40 1.89
C ILE A 291 -4.59 23.49 0.85
N LYS A 292 -3.77 24.55 0.80
CA LYS A 292 -3.92 25.63 -0.19
C LYS A 292 -3.74 25.12 -1.63
N ILE A 293 -2.82 24.17 -1.85
CA ILE A 293 -2.64 23.53 -3.15
C ILE A 293 -3.92 22.80 -3.55
N LEU A 294 -4.51 21.99 -2.66
CA LEU A 294 -5.74 21.26 -2.94
C LEU A 294 -6.93 22.20 -3.17
N GLU A 295 -7.08 23.27 -2.38
CA GLU A 295 -8.10 24.31 -2.60
C GLU A 295 -7.99 24.96 -3.99
N GLY A 296 -6.76 25.16 -4.49
CA GLY A 296 -6.51 25.74 -5.80
C GLY A 296 -6.88 24.85 -6.98
N ILE A 297 -6.73 23.53 -6.83
CA ILE A 297 -7.07 22.54 -7.87
C ILE A 297 -8.51 22.02 -7.72
N GLN A 298 -9.14 22.19 -6.55
CA GLN A 298 -10.46 21.68 -6.20
C GLN A 298 -11.47 21.86 -7.34
N LYS A 299 -11.63 23.09 -7.84
CA LYS A 299 -12.61 23.40 -8.88
C LYS A 299 -12.42 22.56 -10.16
N LYS A 300 -11.17 22.26 -10.54
CA LYS A 300 -10.90 21.44 -11.73
C LYS A 300 -11.34 19.99 -11.52
N TYR A 301 -11.13 19.44 -10.32
CA TYR A 301 -11.59 18.10 -9.97
C TYR A 301 -13.12 18.04 -9.82
N GLU A 302 -13.75 19.09 -9.27
CA GLU A 302 -15.21 19.22 -9.22
C GLU A 302 -15.81 19.21 -10.63
N ASP A 303 -15.25 20.02 -11.53
CA ASP A 303 -15.70 20.10 -12.93
C ASP A 303 -15.46 18.77 -13.68
N TYR A 304 -14.35 18.08 -13.40
CA TYR A 304 -13.99 16.82 -14.06
C TYR A 304 -14.85 15.64 -13.60
N HIS A 305 -15.06 15.50 -12.29
CA HIS A 305 -15.84 14.40 -11.70
C HIS A 305 -17.33 14.71 -11.55
N HIS A 306 -17.77 15.95 -11.81
CA HIS A 306 -19.15 16.40 -11.61
C HIS A 306 -19.66 16.22 -10.17
N VAL A 307 -18.78 16.47 -9.20
CA VAL A 307 -19.03 16.37 -7.75
C VAL A 307 -18.63 17.67 -7.06
N LYS A 308 -18.98 17.82 -5.78
CA LYS A 308 -18.46 18.90 -4.93
C LYS A 308 -17.61 18.33 -3.82
N TYR A 309 -16.61 19.07 -3.35
CA TYR A 309 -15.85 18.69 -2.16
C TYR A 309 -16.17 19.62 -1.00
N ASP A 310 -16.48 19.04 0.16
CA ASP A 310 -16.56 19.82 1.39
C ASP A 310 -15.19 20.36 1.78
N GLN A 311 -15.15 21.56 2.35
CA GLN A 311 -13.91 22.17 2.82
C GLN A 311 -13.20 21.27 3.86
N ASP A 312 -13.96 20.65 4.74
CA ASP A 312 -13.44 19.71 5.73
C ASP A 312 -12.88 18.44 5.08
N ALA A 313 -13.44 18.02 3.93
CA ALA A 313 -12.92 16.87 3.17
C ALA A 313 -11.56 17.17 2.53
N ILE A 314 -11.35 18.41 2.04
CA ILE A 314 -10.04 18.86 1.54
C ILE A 314 -8.98 18.81 2.66
N VAL A 315 -9.32 19.37 3.83
CA VAL A 315 -8.44 19.36 5.00
C VAL A 315 -8.18 17.92 5.46
N ALA A 316 -9.20 17.06 5.45
CA ALA A 316 -9.08 15.64 5.79
C ALA A 316 -8.15 14.90 4.83
N ALA A 317 -8.28 15.11 3.51
CA ALA A 317 -7.42 14.47 2.51
C ALA A 317 -5.93 14.70 2.79
N VAL A 318 -5.53 15.93 3.14
CA VAL A 318 -4.14 16.25 3.49
C VAL A 318 -3.75 15.64 4.84
N LYS A 319 -4.56 15.83 5.88
CA LYS A 319 -4.21 15.37 7.23
C LYS A 319 -4.15 13.85 7.34
N LEU A 320 -5.12 13.16 6.75
CA LEU A 320 -5.20 11.70 6.77
C LEU A 320 -4.10 11.08 5.92
N SER A 321 -3.87 11.57 4.69
CA SER A 321 -2.76 11.06 3.86
C SER A 321 -1.40 11.31 4.52
N ASN A 322 -1.18 12.48 5.12
CA ASN A 322 0.07 12.78 5.82
C ASN A 322 0.31 11.87 7.03
N ARG A 323 -0.74 11.44 7.71
CA ARG A 323 -0.65 10.60 8.91
C ARG A 323 -0.55 9.11 8.58
N TYR A 324 -1.35 8.63 7.63
CA TYR A 324 -1.53 7.19 7.40
C TYR A 324 -0.84 6.67 6.14
N ILE A 325 -0.50 7.53 5.17
CA ILE A 325 0.18 7.16 3.92
C ILE A 325 1.60 7.73 3.96
N GLN A 326 2.55 6.94 4.46
CA GLN A 326 3.95 7.36 4.73
C GLN A 326 4.94 7.05 3.60
N ASP A 327 4.56 6.23 2.64
CA ASP A 327 5.39 5.81 1.50
C ASP A 327 5.45 6.87 0.38
N ARG A 328 4.50 7.81 0.38
CA ARG A 328 4.40 8.92 -0.56
C ARG A 328 4.51 10.26 0.13
N PHE A 329 4.89 11.27 -0.64
CA PHE A 329 5.07 12.64 -0.17
C PHE A 329 3.87 13.50 -0.56
N LEU A 330 3.61 14.54 0.23
CA LEU A 330 2.71 15.62 -0.15
C LEU A 330 3.28 16.41 -1.34
N PRO A 331 2.44 17.03 -2.18
CA PRO A 331 0.97 16.99 -2.15
C PRO A 331 0.36 15.77 -2.87
N ASP A 332 1.15 14.99 -3.62
CA ASP A 332 0.71 13.92 -4.51
C ASP A 332 -0.27 12.92 -3.86
N LYS A 333 0.07 12.38 -2.69
CA LYS A 333 -0.83 11.45 -1.96
C LYS A 333 -2.18 12.05 -1.57
N ALA A 334 -2.25 13.37 -1.34
CA ALA A 334 -3.50 14.04 -1.00
C ALA A 334 -4.34 14.31 -2.25
N ILE A 335 -3.70 14.61 -3.38
CA ILE A 335 -4.35 14.77 -4.68
C ILE A 335 -4.93 13.42 -5.15
N ASP A 336 -4.21 12.32 -4.95
CA ASP A 336 -4.68 10.96 -5.24
C ASP A 336 -5.97 10.63 -4.47
N LEU A 337 -6.02 10.95 -3.17
CA LEU A 337 -7.24 10.79 -2.37
C LEU A 337 -8.40 11.66 -2.88
N LEU A 338 -8.11 12.91 -3.26
CA LEU A 338 -9.11 13.82 -3.81
C LEU A 338 -9.73 13.28 -5.12
N ASP A 339 -8.87 12.78 -6.01
CA ASP A 339 -9.26 12.22 -7.30
C ASP A 339 -10.10 10.95 -7.14
N GLU A 340 -9.63 10.03 -6.30
CA GLU A 340 -10.32 8.76 -6.03
C GLU A 340 -11.67 8.97 -5.36
N ALA A 341 -11.75 9.90 -4.38
CA ALA A 341 -13.00 10.24 -3.73
C ALA A 341 -14.02 10.85 -4.70
N GLY A 342 -13.55 11.72 -5.61
CA GLY A 342 -14.41 12.29 -6.65
C GLY A 342 -14.93 11.25 -7.62
N SER A 343 -14.04 10.40 -8.13
CA SER A 343 -14.38 9.30 -9.04
C SER A 343 -15.39 8.34 -8.39
N ARG A 344 -15.15 7.92 -7.14
CA ARG A 344 -16.03 7.01 -6.41
C ARG A 344 -17.39 7.63 -6.16
N LYS A 345 -17.45 8.91 -5.81
CA LYS A 345 -18.71 9.62 -5.59
C LYS A 345 -19.49 9.81 -6.89
N ASN A 346 -18.80 10.09 -7.99
CA ASN A 346 -19.40 10.15 -9.31
C ASN A 346 -20.06 8.82 -9.71
N LEU A 347 -19.44 7.67 -9.42
CA LEU A 347 -20.07 6.35 -9.67
C LEU A 347 -21.40 6.13 -8.92
N THR A 348 -21.65 6.86 -7.83
CA THR A 348 -22.93 6.80 -7.11
C THR A 348 -24.04 7.60 -7.80
N LEU A 349 -23.69 8.55 -8.68
CA LEU A 349 -24.63 9.30 -9.50
C LEU A 349 -25.19 8.35 -10.57
N LYS A 350 -26.38 7.80 -10.33
CA LYS A 350 -27.17 7.13 -11.36
C LYS A 350 -27.74 8.17 -12.31
N THR A 351 -26.94 8.71 -13.22
CA THR A 351 -27.43 9.46 -14.37
C THR A 351 -28.03 8.47 -15.37
N VAL A 352 -29.31 8.10 -15.18
CA VAL A 352 -30.08 7.57 -16.30
C VAL A 352 -30.48 8.78 -17.15
N ASP A 353 -29.83 8.96 -18.29
CA ASP A 353 -30.16 10.06 -19.21
C ASP A 353 -31.65 9.95 -19.60
N PRO A 354 -32.48 10.98 -19.32
CA PRO A 354 -33.91 10.97 -19.63
C PRO A 354 -34.20 10.63 -21.09
N LYS A 355 -33.28 11.00 -22.02
CA LYS A 355 -33.39 10.65 -23.44
C LYS A 355 -33.30 9.15 -23.70
N THR A 356 -32.40 8.46 -23.02
CA THR A 356 -32.25 7.00 -23.15
C THR A 356 -33.44 6.23 -22.55
N ILE A 357 -34.11 6.79 -21.52
CA ILE A 357 -35.37 6.24 -21.01
C ILE A 357 -36.47 6.47 -22.04
N GLN A 358 -36.55 7.66 -22.64
CA GLN A 358 -37.56 7.98 -23.66
C GLN A 358 -37.44 7.08 -24.89
N GLU A 359 -36.23 6.85 -25.41
CA GLU A 359 -36.01 5.95 -26.55
C GLU A 359 -36.50 4.51 -26.25
N LYS A 360 -36.27 4.03 -25.02
CA LYS A 360 -36.76 2.71 -24.57
C LYS A 360 -38.27 2.66 -24.39
N ILE A 361 -38.89 3.76 -23.94
CA ILE A 361 -40.35 3.88 -23.87
C ILE A 361 -40.94 3.79 -25.28
N ASP A 362 -40.41 4.58 -26.22
CA ASP A 362 -40.89 4.62 -27.60
C ASP A 362 -40.74 3.25 -28.30
N GLU A 363 -39.62 2.56 -28.07
CA GLU A 363 -39.40 1.21 -28.58
C GLU A 363 -40.40 0.20 -27.98
N ALA A 364 -40.60 0.22 -26.66
CA ALA A 364 -41.54 -0.67 -26.00
C ALA A 364 -42.99 -0.39 -26.42
N GLU A 365 -43.36 0.87 -26.68
CA GLU A 365 -44.67 1.23 -27.23
C GLU A 365 -44.86 0.72 -28.65
N LYS A 366 -43.82 0.80 -29.49
CA LYS A 366 -43.86 0.24 -30.83
C LYS A 366 -44.03 -1.29 -30.80
N GLN A 367 -43.29 -1.98 -29.93
CA GLN A 367 -43.40 -3.43 -29.76
C GLN A 367 -44.78 -3.83 -29.20
N LYS A 368 -45.37 -3.03 -28.31
CA LYS A 368 -46.76 -3.18 -27.84
C LYS A 368 -47.74 -3.10 -29.01
N GLN A 369 -47.62 -2.08 -29.87
CA GLN A 369 -48.50 -1.89 -31.03
C GLN A 369 -48.37 -3.03 -32.05
N ASP A 370 -47.15 -3.50 -32.30
CA ASP A 370 -46.91 -4.62 -33.22
C ASP A 370 -47.43 -5.95 -32.66
N ALA A 371 -47.36 -6.16 -31.34
CA ALA A 371 -47.97 -7.32 -30.69
C ALA A 371 -49.51 -7.28 -30.76
N LEU A 372 -50.13 -6.11 -30.56
CA LEU A 372 -51.58 -5.92 -30.70
C LEU A 372 -52.07 -6.19 -32.13
N LYS A 373 -51.33 -5.74 -33.15
CA LYS A 373 -51.66 -6.02 -34.57
C LYS A 373 -51.59 -7.51 -34.92
N LYS A 374 -50.79 -8.29 -34.19
CA LYS A 374 -50.66 -9.74 -34.34
C LYS A 374 -51.57 -10.52 -33.40
N GLU A 375 -52.46 -9.83 -32.68
CA GLU A 375 -53.37 -10.42 -31.68
C GLU A 375 -52.64 -11.20 -30.56
N ASP A 376 -51.37 -10.86 -30.29
CA ASP A 376 -50.56 -11.45 -29.21
C ASP A 376 -50.75 -10.63 -27.92
N TYR A 377 -51.88 -10.88 -27.25
CA TYR A 377 -52.33 -10.10 -26.09
C TYR A 377 -51.41 -10.25 -24.87
N GLU A 378 -50.73 -11.38 -24.70
CA GLU A 378 -49.79 -11.59 -23.58
C GLU A 378 -48.53 -10.73 -23.76
N LYS A 379 -47.94 -10.70 -24.96
CA LYS A 379 -46.81 -9.81 -25.23
C LYS A 379 -47.21 -8.34 -25.14
N ALA A 380 -48.39 -7.99 -25.63
CA ALA A 380 -48.89 -6.62 -25.51
C ALA A 380 -49.04 -6.19 -24.03
N ALA A 381 -49.51 -7.07 -23.15
CA ALA A 381 -49.57 -6.81 -21.71
C ALA A 381 -48.17 -6.65 -21.09
N TYR A 382 -47.22 -7.51 -21.46
CA TYR A 382 -45.83 -7.41 -21.00
C TYR A 382 -45.16 -6.08 -21.37
N TYR A 383 -45.28 -5.64 -22.64
CA TYR A 383 -44.72 -4.36 -23.06
C TYR A 383 -45.46 -3.16 -22.46
N ARG A 384 -46.77 -3.26 -22.23
CA ARG A 384 -47.52 -2.23 -21.49
C ARG A 384 -47.00 -2.05 -20.06
N ASP A 385 -46.75 -3.15 -19.37
CA ASP A 385 -46.24 -3.10 -18.00
C ASP A 385 -44.78 -2.61 -17.94
N GLN A 386 -43.96 -2.94 -18.96
CA GLN A 386 -42.63 -2.34 -19.14
C GLN A 386 -42.69 -0.83 -19.36
N VAL A 387 -43.58 -0.35 -20.25
CA VAL A 387 -43.79 1.09 -20.49
C VAL A 387 -44.16 1.79 -19.18
N ALA A 388 -45.14 1.25 -18.43
CA ALA A 388 -45.54 1.83 -17.15
C ALA A 388 -44.39 1.86 -16.11
N LYS A 389 -43.49 0.87 -16.15
CA LYS A 389 -42.31 0.83 -15.27
C LYS A 389 -41.24 1.84 -15.70
N LEU A 390 -41.03 1.99 -17.01
CA LEU A 390 -40.07 2.96 -17.58
C LEU A 390 -40.56 4.40 -17.42
N GLU A 391 -41.86 4.66 -17.58
CA GLU A 391 -42.48 5.97 -17.31
C GLU A 391 -42.34 6.35 -15.84
N LYS A 392 -42.54 5.42 -14.90
CA LYS A 392 -42.28 5.66 -13.47
C LYS A 392 -40.80 5.88 -13.14
N ALA A 393 -39.90 5.36 -13.96
CA ALA A 393 -38.46 5.53 -13.80
C ALA A 393 -37.92 6.78 -14.52
N LYS A 394 -38.73 7.42 -15.38
CA LYS A 394 -38.39 8.68 -16.04
C LYS A 394 -38.47 9.81 -14.99
N PRO A 395 -37.38 10.56 -14.73
CA PRO A 395 -37.46 11.75 -13.88
C PRO A 395 -38.33 12.81 -14.57
N ASP A 396 -39.18 13.51 -13.80
CA ASP A 396 -40.10 14.54 -14.32
C ASP A 396 -39.34 15.66 -15.04
N GLU A 397 -39.70 15.92 -16.30
CA GLU A 397 -39.14 17.03 -17.11
C GLU A 397 -39.59 18.42 -16.62
N SER A 398 -40.57 18.49 -15.70
CA SER A 398 -41.16 19.76 -15.23
C SER A 398 -40.49 20.37 -13.99
N SER A 399 -39.42 19.78 -13.45
CA SER A 399 -38.56 20.48 -12.50
C SER A 399 -37.47 21.22 -13.27
N ASP A 400 -37.75 22.47 -13.66
CA ASP A 400 -36.77 23.47 -14.10
C ASP A 400 -35.81 23.92 -12.96
N GLN A 401 -35.67 23.09 -11.92
CA GLN A 401 -34.52 23.11 -11.05
C GLN A 401 -33.60 22.00 -11.57
N PRO A 402 -32.36 22.29 -11.97
CA PRO A 402 -31.39 21.22 -12.13
C PRO A 402 -31.43 20.46 -10.80
N ASN A 403 -31.67 19.15 -10.83
CA ASN A 403 -31.38 18.28 -9.69
C ASN A 403 -29.86 18.37 -9.49
N ASN A 404 -29.46 19.45 -8.84
CA ASN A 404 -28.12 19.86 -8.51
C ASN A 404 -27.73 19.17 -7.21
N ASP A 405 -28.15 17.92 -7.02
CA ASP A 405 -27.51 17.00 -6.08
C ASP A 405 -26.19 16.56 -6.74
N THR A 406 -25.31 17.54 -6.98
CA THR A 406 -23.90 17.27 -7.18
C THR A 406 -23.46 16.53 -5.94
N ALA A 407 -23.23 15.22 -6.07
CA ALA A 407 -22.87 14.40 -4.93
C ALA A 407 -21.65 15.03 -4.25
N THR A 408 -21.77 15.29 -2.96
CA THR A 408 -20.74 16.00 -2.21
C THR A 408 -19.84 14.97 -1.51
N VAL A 409 -18.54 15.09 -1.76
CA VAL A 409 -17.50 14.31 -1.10
C VAL A 409 -17.29 14.86 0.30
N THR A 410 -17.48 14.00 1.28
CA THR A 410 -17.43 14.32 2.71
C THR A 410 -16.15 13.77 3.35
N VAL A 411 -15.89 14.16 4.61
CA VAL A 411 -14.78 13.60 5.40
C VAL A 411 -14.87 12.07 5.49
N LYS A 412 -16.08 11.51 5.62
CA LYS A 412 -16.28 10.05 5.69
C LYS A 412 -15.87 9.33 4.41
N ASP A 413 -16.06 9.96 3.26
CA ASP A 413 -15.62 9.39 1.99
C ASP A 413 -14.08 9.31 1.95
N MET A 414 -13.38 10.34 2.47
CA MET A 414 -11.92 10.34 2.59
C MET A 414 -11.42 9.29 3.59
N GLU A 415 -12.08 9.19 4.74
CA GLU A 415 -11.78 8.19 5.76
C GLU A 415 -11.85 6.79 5.16
N GLN A 416 -12.97 6.42 4.55
CA GLN A 416 -13.16 5.08 4.00
C GLN A 416 -12.11 4.68 2.96
N ILE A 417 -11.70 5.61 2.07
CA ILE A 417 -10.65 5.33 1.08
C ILE A 417 -9.31 5.08 1.77
N VAL A 418 -8.99 5.84 2.82
CA VAL A 418 -7.77 5.61 3.62
C VAL A 418 -7.87 4.27 4.35
N GLU A 419 -9.03 3.88 4.88
CA GLU A 419 -9.22 2.55 5.49
C GLU A 419 -8.97 1.43 4.48
N GLU A 420 -9.50 1.56 3.26
CA GLU A 420 -9.33 0.57 2.19
C GLU A 420 -7.86 0.48 1.73
N LYS A 421 -7.15 1.61 1.62
CA LYS A 421 -5.72 1.64 1.22
C LYS A 421 -4.78 1.13 2.31
N THR A 422 -5.07 1.45 3.57
CA THR A 422 -4.13 1.22 4.69
C THR A 422 -4.53 0.06 5.60
N SER A 423 -5.75 -0.46 5.46
CA SER A 423 -6.38 -1.39 6.41
C SER A 423 -6.51 -0.83 7.84
N ILE A 424 -6.44 0.49 8.01
CA ILE A 424 -6.54 1.18 9.31
C ILE A 424 -7.93 1.82 9.42
N PRO A 425 -8.75 1.53 10.44
CA PRO A 425 -10.13 2.00 10.54
C PRO A 425 -10.27 3.48 11.00
N VAL A 426 -9.84 4.44 10.18
CA VAL A 426 -9.75 5.88 10.50
C VAL A 426 -11.06 6.59 10.89
N GLY A 427 -12.22 6.22 10.35
CA GLY A 427 -13.46 7.00 10.51
C GLY A 427 -14.22 6.73 11.82
N ASP A 428 -14.18 5.50 12.30
CA ASP A 428 -14.82 5.11 13.56
C ASP A 428 -13.90 5.24 14.79
N LEU A 429 -12.60 5.51 14.58
CA LEU A 429 -11.58 5.48 15.63
C LEU A 429 -11.93 6.44 16.78
N GLN A 430 -12.24 7.72 16.55
CA GLN A 430 -12.35 8.68 17.66
C GLN A 430 -13.47 8.37 18.68
N ALA A 431 -14.68 8.04 18.21
CA ALA A 431 -15.81 7.76 19.09
C ALA A 431 -15.72 6.35 19.71
N LYS A 432 -15.29 5.35 18.93
CA LYS A 432 -15.05 4.00 19.44
C LYS A 432 -13.89 3.97 20.43
N GLU A 433 -12.78 4.66 20.15
CA GLU A 433 -11.63 4.78 21.06
C GLU A 433 -12.05 5.35 22.41
N GLN A 434 -12.87 6.41 22.44
CA GLN A 434 -13.28 6.99 23.73
C GLN A 434 -14.16 6.06 24.55
N ALA A 435 -15.08 5.33 23.91
CA ALA A 435 -15.89 4.31 24.57
C ALA A 435 -15.01 3.15 25.06
N GLN A 436 -14.12 2.66 24.19
CA GLN A 436 -13.17 1.59 24.46
C GLN A 436 -12.21 1.93 25.60
N MET A 437 -11.74 3.18 25.70
CA MET A 437 -10.91 3.63 26.82
C MET A 437 -11.62 3.48 28.17
N LYS A 438 -12.95 3.57 28.23
CA LYS A 438 -13.71 3.38 29.48
C LYS A 438 -13.77 1.92 29.88
N THR A 439 -13.89 1.00 28.92
CA THR A 439 -14.08 -0.44 29.17
C THR A 439 -12.78 -1.25 29.11
N LEU A 440 -11.67 -0.67 28.62
CA LEU A 440 -10.39 -1.34 28.42
C LEU A 440 -9.91 -2.18 29.62
N ALA A 441 -9.90 -1.61 30.83
CA ALA A 441 -9.46 -2.35 32.01
C ALA A 441 -10.40 -3.51 32.38
N PRO A 442 -11.74 -3.31 32.47
CA PRO A 442 -12.69 -4.42 32.61
C PRO A 442 -12.51 -5.53 31.57
N ASP A 443 -12.40 -5.19 30.29
CA ASP A 443 -12.32 -6.14 29.17
C ASP A 443 -11.01 -6.95 29.23
N LEU A 444 -9.90 -6.31 29.59
CA LEU A 444 -8.63 -7.00 29.83
C LEU A 444 -8.67 -7.89 31.07
N LYS A 445 -9.39 -7.51 32.14
CA LYS A 445 -9.49 -8.32 33.37
C LYS A 445 -10.32 -9.59 33.20
N SER A 446 -11.22 -9.66 32.20
CA SER A 446 -11.98 -10.89 31.93
C SER A 446 -11.12 -11.98 31.30
N THR A 447 -10.02 -11.62 30.65
CA THR A 447 -9.11 -12.58 29.95
C THR A 447 -7.76 -12.73 30.65
N VAL A 448 -7.20 -11.65 31.20
CA VAL A 448 -5.90 -11.66 31.89
C VAL A 448 -6.10 -11.87 33.39
N ILE A 449 -5.93 -13.11 33.82
CA ILE A 449 -6.20 -13.53 35.20
C ILE A 449 -5.01 -13.27 36.12
N GLY A 450 -5.29 -12.69 37.30
CA GLY A 450 -4.32 -12.58 38.40
C GLY A 450 -3.36 -11.40 38.29
N GLN A 451 -3.57 -10.50 37.33
CA GLN A 451 -2.69 -9.35 37.05
C GLN A 451 -3.45 -8.01 37.05
N ASP A 452 -4.45 -7.86 37.91
CA ASP A 452 -5.33 -6.68 37.95
C ASP A 452 -4.59 -5.36 38.07
N GLN A 453 -3.51 -5.32 38.86
CA GLN A 453 -2.67 -4.14 39.04
C GLN A 453 -1.94 -3.76 37.74
N ALA A 454 -1.42 -4.76 37.02
CA ALA A 454 -0.76 -4.55 35.74
C ALA A 454 -1.74 -4.03 34.69
N VAL A 455 -2.93 -4.64 34.61
CA VAL A 455 -4.01 -4.20 33.70
C VAL A 455 -4.42 -2.76 33.99
N GLU A 456 -4.62 -2.40 35.26
CA GLU A 456 -5.00 -1.03 35.62
C GLU A 456 -3.92 0.00 35.31
N ALA A 457 -2.64 -0.33 35.55
CA ALA A 457 -1.51 0.55 35.25
C ALA A 457 -1.39 0.81 33.74
N VAL A 458 -1.43 -0.24 32.92
CA VAL A 458 -1.41 -0.14 31.45
C VAL A 458 -2.60 0.67 30.95
N ALA A 459 -3.82 0.33 31.36
CA ALA A 459 -5.02 1.05 30.93
C ALA A 459 -5.02 2.52 31.38
N ARG A 460 -4.46 2.84 32.56
CA ARG A 460 -4.30 4.23 33.02
C ARG A 460 -3.29 4.98 32.16
N ALA A 461 -2.14 4.40 31.86
CA ALA A 461 -1.12 5.03 31.03
C ALA A 461 -1.62 5.31 29.61
N ILE A 462 -2.25 4.32 28.95
CA ILE A 462 -2.81 4.49 27.60
C ILE A 462 -3.87 5.60 27.58
N ARG A 463 -4.76 5.65 28.59
CA ARG A 463 -5.75 6.72 28.72
C ARG A 463 -5.12 8.10 28.83
N ARG A 464 -4.06 8.27 29.63
CA ARG A 464 -3.34 9.56 29.74
C ARG A 464 -2.77 10.00 28.41
N ASN A 465 -2.18 9.07 27.66
CA ASN A 465 -1.50 9.37 26.41
C ASN A 465 -2.51 9.75 25.32
N ARG A 466 -3.67 9.10 25.30
CA ARG A 466 -4.75 9.37 24.34
C ARG A 466 -5.44 10.73 24.51
N ILE A 467 -5.46 11.30 25.71
CA ILE A 467 -5.97 12.68 25.91
C ILE A 467 -4.91 13.76 25.65
N GLY A 468 -3.76 13.39 25.06
CA GLY A 468 -2.72 14.34 24.66
C GLY A 468 -1.86 14.87 25.81
N LEU A 469 -1.87 14.20 26.96
CA LEU A 469 -1.01 14.56 28.09
C LEU A 469 0.44 14.04 27.95
N ASN A 470 0.73 13.29 26.88
CA ASN A 470 2.09 12.91 26.53
C ASN A 470 2.66 13.87 25.49
N GLY A 471 3.95 14.21 25.66
CA GLY A 471 4.68 15.13 24.78
C GLY A 471 4.54 14.77 23.30
N THR A 472 4.54 15.79 22.44
CA THR A 472 4.28 15.65 21.01
C THR A 472 5.32 14.74 20.36
N GLY A 473 4.90 13.54 19.93
CA GLY A 473 5.70 12.68 19.06
C GLY A 473 6.14 11.33 19.62
N ARG A 474 5.77 10.97 20.86
CA ARG A 474 6.08 9.64 21.44
C ARG A 474 5.06 8.57 20.98
N PRO A 475 5.39 7.26 21.10
CA PRO A 475 4.41 6.19 20.92
C PRO A 475 3.18 6.34 21.83
N ILE A 476 2.07 5.69 21.47
CA ILE A 476 0.81 5.70 22.25
C ILE A 476 1.03 5.21 23.67
N GLY A 477 1.95 4.28 23.87
CA GLY A 477 2.37 3.80 25.18
C GLY A 477 3.66 3.02 25.09
N SER A 478 4.55 3.22 26.05
CA SER A 478 5.75 2.39 26.20
C SER A 478 5.81 1.72 27.57
N PHE A 479 5.86 0.39 27.58
CA PHE A 479 5.82 -0.41 28.80
C PHE A 479 6.97 -1.41 28.90
N MET A 480 7.52 -1.57 30.09
CA MET A 480 8.41 -2.67 30.44
C MET A 480 7.68 -3.63 31.38
N PHE A 481 7.37 -4.84 30.91
CA PHE A 481 6.69 -5.88 31.67
C PHE A 481 7.70 -6.79 32.35
N VAL A 482 7.73 -6.76 33.68
CA VAL A 482 8.72 -7.46 34.50
C VAL A 482 8.04 -8.50 35.37
N GLY A 483 8.51 -9.74 35.32
CA GLY A 483 7.98 -10.82 36.17
C GLY A 483 8.40 -12.20 35.69
N PRO A 484 8.06 -13.28 36.43
CA PRO A 484 8.48 -14.64 36.10
C PRO A 484 7.95 -15.12 34.74
N THR A 485 8.50 -16.22 34.23
CA THR A 485 7.97 -16.83 33.00
C THR A 485 6.57 -17.40 33.24
N GLY A 486 5.69 -17.31 32.23
CA GLY A 486 4.37 -17.97 32.28
C GLY A 486 3.30 -17.30 33.17
N VAL A 487 3.51 -16.06 33.63
CA VAL A 487 2.55 -15.32 34.48
C VAL A 487 1.55 -14.42 33.72
N GLY A 488 1.66 -14.33 32.38
CA GLY A 488 0.72 -13.59 31.54
C GLY A 488 1.23 -12.32 30.85
N LYS A 489 2.55 -12.04 30.84
CA LYS A 489 3.13 -10.85 30.18
C LYS A 489 2.76 -10.74 28.69
N THR A 490 3.04 -11.79 27.93
CA THR A 490 2.71 -11.89 26.50
C THR A 490 1.20 -11.95 26.27
N GLU A 491 0.44 -12.53 27.21
CA GLU A 491 -1.02 -12.63 27.10
C GLU A 491 -1.67 -11.25 27.22
N LEU A 492 -1.22 -10.41 28.17
CA LEU A 492 -1.69 -9.02 28.26
C LEU A 492 -1.39 -8.25 26.96
N ALA A 493 -0.22 -8.44 26.35
CA ALA A 493 0.11 -7.80 25.08
C ALA A 493 -0.84 -8.24 23.94
N LYS A 494 -1.14 -9.53 23.83
CA LYS A 494 -2.09 -10.06 22.83
C LYS A 494 -3.50 -9.53 23.02
N GLN A 495 -4.00 -9.53 24.25
CA GLN A 495 -5.33 -9.02 24.55
C GLN A 495 -5.40 -7.51 24.32
N LEU A 496 -4.33 -6.78 24.65
CA LEU A 496 -4.24 -5.36 24.34
C LEU A 496 -4.25 -5.08 22.83
N ALA A 497 -3.57 -5.91 22.04
CA ALA A 497 -3.60 -5.83 20.58
C ALA A 497 -5.04 -6.05 20.05
N LYS A 498 -5.70 -7.11 20.52
CA LYS A 498 -7.08 -7.43 20.15
C LYS A 498 -8.07 -6.33 20.52
N GLU A 499 -8.00 -5.82 21.75
CA GLU A 499 -8.88 -4.75 22.19
C GLU A 499 -8.61 -3.48 21.38
N LEU A 500 -7.38 -2.94 21.40
CA LEU A 500 -7.12 -1.61 20.82
C LEU A 500 -7.02 -1.55 19.30
N PHE A 501 -6.67 -2.66 18.65
CA PHE A 501 -6.41 -2.73 17.21
C PHE A 501 -7.35 -3.71 16.49
N GLY A 502 -8.27 -4.35 17.22
CA GLY A 502 -9.29 -5.25 16.67
C GLY A 502 -8.82 -6.67 16.35
N SER A 503 -7.50 -6.89 16.22
CA SER A 503 -6.92 -8.20 15.92
C SER A 503 -5.66 -8.46 16.73
N GLN A 504 -5.41 -9.73 17.06
CA GLN A 504 -4.13 -10.17 17.62
C GLN A 504 -2.99 -10.08 16.59
N ASP A 505 -3.31 -10.11 15.29
CA ASP A 505 -2.31 -10.00 14.20
C ASP A 505 -1.71 -8.60 14.08
N ALA A 506 -2.35 -7.60 14.70
CA ALA A 506 -1.78 -6.26 14.84
C ALA A 506 -0.61 -6.22 15.85
N MET A 507 -0.28 -7.34 16.49
CA MET A 507 0.91 -7.50 17.32
C MET A 507 2.10 -7.97 16.49
N ILE A 508 3.07 -7.08 16.33
CA ILE A 508 4.39 -7.39 15.78
C ILE A 508 5.28 -7.92 16.93
N ARG A 509 5.73 -9.17 16.84
CA ARG A 509 6.55 -9.80 17.90
C ARG A 509 7.98 -10.06 17.43
N PHE A 510 8.93 -9.66 18.26
CA PHE A 510 10.35 -9.98 18.11
C PHE A 510 10.86 -10.74 19.34
N ASP A 511 11.53 -11.88 19.12
CA ASP A 511 12.24 -12.60 20.17
C ASP A 511 13.67 -12.07 20.28
N MET A 512 14.01 -11.45 21.41
CA MET A 512 15.32 -10.82 21.63
C MET A 512 16.46 -11.83 21.76
N SER A 513 16.17 -13.12 21.88
CA SER A 513 17.16 -14.20 21.77
C SER A 513 17.74 -14.32 20.36
N GLU A 514 17.01 -13.89 19.33
CA GLU A 514 17.54 -13.82 17.94
C GLU A 514 18.48 -12.63 17.73
N TYR A 515 18.49 -11.69 18.68
CA TYR A 515 19.20 -10.41 18.60
C TYR A 515 20.36 -10.28 19.59
N MET A 516 20.93 -11.40 20.04
CA MET A 516 22.03 -11.44 21.01
C MET A 516 23.36 -10.92 20.43
N GLU A 517 23.57 -11.09 19.13
CA GLU A 517 24.85 -10.80 18.47
C GLU A 517 24.83 -9.41 17.80
N PRO A 518 25.95 -8.66 17.76
CA PRO A 518 25.96 -7.29 17.22
C PRO A 518 25.42 -7.16 15.79
N HIS A 519 25.72 -8.13 14.92
CA HIS A 519 25.30 -8.08 13.50
C HIS A 519 23.81 -8.38 13.29
N SER A 520 23.14 -8.99 14.27
CA SER A 520 21.70 -9.27 14.21
C SER A 520 20.85 -7.99 14.27
N VAL A 521 21.39 -6.91 14.85
CA VAL A 521 20.74 -5.58 14.92
C VAL A 521 20.43 -5.06 13.51
N ALA A 522 21.30 -5.35 12.54
CA ALA A 522 21.08 -4.98 11.14
C ALA A 522 19.82 -5.62 10.54
N LYS A 523 19.31 -6.75 11.07
CA LYS A 523 18.04 -7.32 10.60
C LYS A 523 16.84 -6.44 10.95
N LEU A 524 16.91 -5.65 12.03
CA LEU A 524 15.80 -4.76 12.44
C LEU A 524 15.71 -3.50 11.57
N ILE A 525 16.86 -2.91 11.21
CA ILE A 525 16.95 -1.61 10.51
C ILE A 525 17.41 -1.70 9.06
N GLY A 526 17.88 -2.86 8.61
CA GLY A 526 18.54 -3.07 7.32
C GLY A 526 20.07 -3.04 7.43
N SER A 527 20.75 -3.74 6.53
CA SER A 527 22.21 -3.71 6.44
C SER A 527 22.69 -2.31 5.99
N PRO A 528 23.87 -1.83 6.44
CA PRO A 528 24.46 -0.58 5.95
C PRO A 528 24.88 -0.65 4.47
N PRO A 529 25.07 0.50 3.79
CA PRO A 529 25.57 0.53 2.41
C PRO A 529 26.90 -0.23 2.26
N GLY A 530 26.97 -1.11 1.25
CA GLY A 530 28.16 -1.91 0.95
C GLY A 530 28.23 -3.28 1.64
N TYR A 531 27.23 -3.65 2.44
CA TYR A 531 27.09 -4.98 3.02
C TYR A 531 26.02 -5.82 2.29
N VAL A 532 26.15 -7.15 2.37
CA VAL A 532 25.12 -8.07 1.82
C VAL A 532 23.79 -7.80 2.53
N GLY A 533 22.71 -7.70 1.75
CA GLY A 533 21.37 -7.37 2.25
C GLY A 533 21.10 -5.86 2.41
N TYR A 534 21.95 -4.97 1.86
CA TYR A 534 21.66 -3.51 1.85
C TYR A 534 20.34 -3.17 1.15
N GLU A 535 19.97 -3.94 0.13
CA GLU A 535 18.70 -3.78 -0.58
C GLU A 535 17.50 -4.31 0.21
N GLU A 536 17.73 -5.14 1.24
CA GLU A 536 16.67 -5.69 2.09
C GLU A 536 16.21 -4.65 3.13
N ALA A 537 14.90 -4.43 3.21
CA ALA A 537 14.33 -3.54 4.22
C ALA A 537 14.45 -4.16 5.62
N GLY A 538 14.70 -3.32 6.63
CA GLY A 538 14.71 -3.75 8.02
C GLY A 538 13.37 -4.35 8.44
N GLN A 539 13.41 -5.46 9.19
CA GLN A 539 12.19 -6.16 9.61
C GLN A 539 11.27 -5.27 10.48
N LEU A 540 11.85 -4.51 11.41
CA LEU A 540 11.09 -3.62 12.29
C LEU A 540 10.54 -2.42 11.51
N THR A 541 11.39 -1.76 10.74
CA THR A 541 11.02 -0.55 10.00
C THR A 541 9.97 -0.86 8.93
N GLU A 542 10.10 -1.99 8.22
CA GLU A 542 9.13 -2.38 7.19
C GLU A 542 7.77 -2.79 7.77
N GLN A 543 7.76 -3.59 8.84
CA GLN A 543 6.50 -4.04 9.44
C GLN A 543 5.71 -2.89 10.04
N VAL A 544 6.38 -1.96 10.74
CA VAL A 544 5.72 -0.77 11.30
C VAL A 544 5.35 0.23 10.20
N ARG A 545 6.12 0.32 9.11
CA ARG A 545 5.72 1.16 7.97
C ARG A 545 4.43 0.65 7.31
N ARG A 546 4.27 -0.66 7.16
CA ARG A 546 3.05 -1.29 6.60
C ARG A 546 1.88 -1.29 7.59
N HIS A 547 2.17 -1.42 8.88
CA HIS A 547 1.18 -1.45 9.95
C HIS A 547 1.54 -0.44 11.04
N PRO A 548 1.37 0.87 10.78
CA PRO A 548 1.76 1.92 11.72
C PRO A 548 0.87 1.94 12.97
N TYR A 549 -0.34 1.39 12.87
CA TYR A 549 -1.24 1.15 13.99
C TYR A 549 -1.06 -0.29 14.49
N SER A 550 -0.04 -0.51 15.33
CA SER A 550 0.33 -1.85 15.80
C SER A 550 0.90 -1.85 17.22
N LEU A 551 0.93 -3.04 17.82
CA LEU A 551 1.64 -3.30 19.07
C LEU A 551 2.97 -3.97 18.76
N VAL A 552 4.09 -3.36 19.14
CA VAL A 552 5.43 -3.94 18.99
C VAL A 552 5.82 -4.59 20.31
N LEU A 553 5.93 -5.92 20.32
CA LEU A 553 6.35 -6.72 21.45
C LEU A 553 7.80 -7.18 21.29
N LEU A 554 8.66 -6.81 22.22
CA LEU A 554 10.06 -7.26 22.32
C LEU A 554 10.16 -8.21 23.51
N ASP A 555 10.24 -9.50 23.24
CA ASP A 555 10.22 -10.54 24.27
C ASP A 555 11.63 -10.82 24.79
N GLU A 556 11.81 -10.91 26.11
CA GLU A 556 13.08 -11.24 26.78
C GLU A 556 14.24 -10.27 26.48
N VAL A 557 13.97 -8.97 26.59
CA VAL A 557 14.90 -7.89 26.20
C VAL A 557 16.23 -7.89 26.94
N GLU A 558 16.34 -8.55 28.10
CA GLU A 558 17.61 -8.76 28.80
C GLU A 558 18.63 -9.59 28.00
N LYS A 559 18.18 -10.35 26.99
CA LYS A 559 19.05 -11.19 26.14
C LYS A 559 19.61 -10.42 24.93
N ALA A 560 18.97 -9.34 24.50
CA ALA A 560 19.39 -8.60 23.32
C ALA A 560 20.75 -7.92 23.49
N HIS A 561 21.43 -7.73 22.36
CA HIS A 561 22.62 -6.89 22.30
C HIS A 561 22.30 -5.44 22.74
N PRO A 562 23.20 -4.74 23.47
CA PRO A 562 22.98 -3.36 23.91
C PRO A 562 22.63 -2.36 22.81
N ASP A 563 23.10 -2.57 21.58
CA ASP A 563 22.80 -1.70 20.44
C ASP A 563 21.31 -1.72 20.07
N VAL A 564 20.60 -2.82 20.33
CA VAL A 564 19.14 -2.88 20.18
C VAL A 564 18.48 -1.86 21.12
N MET A 565 18.91 -1.83 22.38
CA MET A 565 18.38 -0.87 23.36
C MET A 565 18.67 0.58 22.96
N HIS A 566 19.88 0.86 22.45
CA HIS A 566 20.27 2.18 21.97
C HIS A 566 19.40 2.66 20.81
N MET A 567 19.08 1.77 19.86
CA MET A 567 18.14 2.05 18.78
C MET A 567 16.74 2.38 19.31
N PHE A 568 16.24 1.62 20.29
CA PHE A 568 14.91 1.86 20.86
C PHE A 568 14.79 3.15 21.69
N LEU A 569 15.89 3.73 22.18
CA LEU A 569 15.84 5.06 22.82
C LEU A 569 15.23 6.11 21.89
N GLN A 570 15.63 6.13 20.61
CA GLN A 570 15.09 7.08 19.62
C GLN A 570 13.59 6.87 19.40
N ILE A 571 13.15 5.61 19.39
CA ILE A 571 11.74 5.26 19.22
C ILE A 571 10.92 5.71 20.45
N LEU A 572 11.44 5.48 21.65
CA LEU A 572 10.76 5.83 22.91
C LEU A 572 10.70 7.35 23.15
N ASP A 573 11.62 8.12 22.56
CA ASP A 573 11.73 9.58 22.71
C ASP A 573 11.00 10.35 21.60
N ASP A 574 11.32 10.05 20.34
CA ASP A 574 10.86 10.83 19.19
C ASP A 574 9.77 10.11 18.39
N GLY A 575 9.42 8.86 18.76
CA GLY A 575 8.46 8.03 18.04
C GLY A 575 8.82 7.85 16.57
N ARG A 576 10.12 7.75 16.26
CA ARG A 576 10.60 7.53 14.90
C ARG A 576 11.88 6.72 14.87
N LEU A 577 12.10 6.02 13.77
CA LEU A 577 13.36 5.34 13.48
C LEU A 577 13.73 5.56 12.02
N THR A 578 15.01 5.84 11.76
CA THR A 578 15.52 5.94 10.39
C THR A 578 16.26 4.66 10.04
N ASP A 579 15.88 4.04 8.94
CA ASP A 579 16.49 2.79 8.45
C ASP A 579 17.84 3.03 7.76
N SER A 580 18.53 1.95 7.38
CA SER A 580 19.84 2.04 6.71
C SER A 580 19.80 2.69 5.32
N GLN A 581 18.62 2.81 4.71
CA GLN A 581 18.38 3.47 3.43
C GLN A 581 18.00 4.95 3.61
N GLY A 582 17.92 5.45 4.85
CA GLY A 582 17.58 6.83 5.17
C GLY A 582 16.07 7.10 5.24
N ARG A 583 15.23 6.08 5.14
CA ARG A 583 13.77 6.21 5.27
C ARG A 583 13.40 6.30 6.74
N THR A 584 12.58 7.29 7.09
CA THR A 584 12.12 7.50 8.47
C THR A 584 10.73 6.92 8.66
N VAL A 585 10.58 6.01 9.62
CA VAL A 585 9.33 5.35 9.98
C VAL A 585 8.80 5.93 11.29
N SER A 586 7.49 6.22 11.33
CA SER A 586 6.80 6.74 12.51
C SER A 586 6.28 5.61 13.40
N PHE A 587 6.52 5.74 14.71
CA PHE A 587 6.03 4.88 15.78
C PHE A 587 5.03 5.60 16.69
N LYS A 588 4.54 6.79 16.28
CA LYS A 588 3.61 7.60 17.08
C LYS A 588 2.28 6.90 17.35
N ASP A 589 1.87 6.04 16.42
CA ASP A 589 0.61 5.30 16.47
C ASP A 589 0.81 3.85 16.93
N THR A 590 1.97 3.53 17.54
CA THR A 590 2.26 2.18 18.08
C THR A 590 2.23 2.12 19.60
N ILE A 591 2.04 0.92 20.14
CA ILE A 591 2.32 0.61 21.55
C ILE A 591 3.56 -0.26 21.60
N ILE A 592 4.57 0.15 22.39
CA ILE A 592 5.80 -0.60 22.57
C ILE A 592 5.73 -1.34 23.91
N ILE A 593 5.81 -2.66 23.87
CA ILE A 593 5.90 -3.51 25.06
C ILE A 593 7.22 -4.26 25.01
N MET A 594 8.01 -4.14 26.05
CA MET A 594 9.18 -4.98 26.27
C MET A 594 8.89 -5.92 27.44
N THR A 595 9.22 -7.19 27.31
CA THR A 595 9.13 -8.13 28.44
C THR A 595 10.52 -8.43 28.95
N SER A 596 10.63 -8.61 30.27
CA SER A 596 11.85 -9.10 30.90
C SER A 596 11.56 -10.07 32.02
N ASN A 597 12.39 -11.10 32.16
CA ASN A 597 12.39 -11.98 33.32
C ASN A 597 13.36 -11.51 34.42
N ALA A 598 14.09 -10.41 34.18
CA ALA A 598 15.07 -9.87 35.12
C ALA A 598 14.45 -9.48 36.47
N GLY A 599 15.21 -9.67 37.56
CA GLY A 599 14.80 -9.26 38.92
C GLY A 599 13.85 -10.22 39.65
N THR A 600 13.59 -11.42 39.10
CA THR A 600 12.66 -12.42 39.68
C THR A 600 13.33 -13.45 40.60
N GLY A 601 14.66 -13.59 40.54
CA GLY A 601 15.43 -14.60 41.30
C GLY A 601 16.06 -14.14 42.62
N ASP A 602 16.10 -12.83 42.90
CA ASP A 602 16.82 -12.28 44.08
C ASP A 602 15.98 -12.22 45.37
N SER A 603 14.73 -12.70 45.34
CA SER A 603 13.79 -12.59 46.47
C SER A 603 13.94 -13.62 47.59
N GLU A 604 14.89 -14.57 47.51
CA GLU A 604 15.05 -15.61 48.55
C GLU A 604 16.10 -15.32 49.64
N ALA A 605 16.87 -14.23 49.54
CA ALA A 605 17.94 -13.96 50.50
C ALA A 605 17.67 -12.72 51.37
N ASN A 606 16.60 -12.70 52.17
CA ASN A 606 16.52 -11.88 53.40
C ASN A 606 15.29 -12.24 54.25
N VAL A 607 15.27 -13.44 54.82
CA VAL A 607 14.41 -13.75 55.98
C VAL A 607 15.21 -13.40 57.25
N GLY A 608 15.37 -12.10 57.51
CA GLY A 608 16.05 -11.55 58.68
C GLY A 608 15.14 -10.53 59.38
N PHE A 609 15.00 -10.66 60.71
CA PHE A 609 14.19 -9.79 61.56
C PHE A 609 14.56 -8.31 61.39
N GLY A 610 13.77 -7.54 60.66
CA GLY A 610 13.97 -6.08 60.54
C GLY A 610 13.14 -5.35 59.47
N ALA A 611 12.56 -6.02 58.48
CA ALA A 611 11.90 -5.37 57.35
C ALA A 611 10.42 -4.96 57.61
N ALA A 612 10.16 -4.26 58.70
CA ALA A 612 8.84 -3.73 59.04
C ALA A 612 8.88 -2.21 59.31
N ALA A 613 9.55 -1.44 58.45
CA ALA A 613 9.33 0.00 58.32
C ALA A 613 10.22 0.57 57.20
N GLU A 614 9.80 0.49 55.94
CA GLU A 614 10.09 1.47 54.87
C GLU A 614 9.41 1.05 53.55
N GLY A 615 8.91 2.03 52.79
CA GLY A 615 7.89 1.89 51.74
C GLY A 615 8.27 1.00 50.55
N LYS A 616 7.33 0.10 50.19
CA LYS A 616 7.42 -0.97 49.18
C LYS A 616 7.55 -0.56 47.70
N THR A 617 7.81 0.70 47.34
CA THR A 617 7.83 1.14 45.93
C THR A 617 9.21 1.44 45.35
N HIS A 618 10.29 1.38 46.13
CA HIS A 618 11.64 1.75 45.66
C HIS A 618 12.50 0.62 45.09
N ASP A 619 12.00 -0.63 45.02
CA ASP A 619 12.91 -1.79 44.85
C ASP A 619 12.85 -2.52 43.49
N ILE A 620 12.02 -2.09 42.54
CA ILE A 620 11.93 -2.74 41.21
C ILE A 620 12.97 -2.13 40.26
N THR A 621 13.02 -0.81 40.19
CA THR A 621 13.99 -0.10 39.34
C THR A 621 15.42 -0.42 39.77
N SER A 622 15.70 -0.49 41.08
CA SER A 622 17.00 -0.91 41.62
C SER A 622 17.39 -2.31 41.14
N ARG A 623 16.49 -3.29 41.20
CA ARG A 623 16.74 -4.66 40.69
C ARG A 623 17.00 -4.71 39.19
N LEU A 624 16.37 -3.82 38.43
CA LEU A 624 16.55 -3.74 36.97
C LEU A 624 17.85 -3.01 36.57
N THR A 625 18.42 -2.16 37.41
CA THR A 625 19.66 -1.42 37.06
C THR A 625 20.87 -2.31 36.83
N GLY A 626 20.86 -3.56 37.30
CA GLY A 626 21.90 -4.55 36.97
C GLY A 626 21.86 -5.05 35.53
N TYR A 627 20.71 -4.94 34.86
CA TYR A 627 20.48 -5.44 33.50
C TYR A 627 20.31 -4.30 32.48
N PHE A 628 19.70 -3.19 32.91
CA PHE A 628 19.37 -2.06 32.05
C PHE A 628 19.93 -0.76 32.60
N LYS A 629 20.45 0.09 31.71
CA LYS A 629 20.92 1.43 32.10
C LYS A 629 19.72 2.29 32.57
N PRO A 630 19.88 3.13 33.61
CA PRO A 630 18.81 4.03 34.07
C PRO A 630 18.24 4.93 32.97
N GLU A 631 19.09 5.36 32.03
CA GLU A 631 18.68 6.14 30.86
C GLU A 631 17.57 5.45 30.06
N PHE A 632 17.66 4.14 29.87
CA PHE A 632 16.70 3.34 29.12
C PHE A 632 15.39 3.15 29.90
N LEU A 633 15.49 2.82 31.20
CA LEU A 633 14.33 2.63 32.07
C LEU A 633 13.48 3.90 32.20
N ASN A 634 14.10 5.07 32.22
CA ASN A 634 13.42 6.35 32.33
C ASN A 634 12.67 6.78 31.05
N ARG A 635 12.82 6.06 29.92
CA ARG A 635 12.07 6.33 28.68
C ARG A 635 10.75 5.58 28.59
N PHE A 636 10.46 4.66 29.50
CA PHE A 636 9.15 4.00 29.54
C PHE A 636 8.11 4.91 30.21
N ASP A 637 6.86 4.85 29.75
CA ASP A 637 5.75 5.51 30.44
C ASP A 637 5.47 4.84 31.79
N ASP A 638 5.66 3.53 31.89
CA ASP A 638 5.54 2.78 33.13
C ASP A 638 6.32 1.44 33.09
N ILE A 639 6.78 0.99 34.26
CA ILE A 639 7.39 -0.34 34.46
C ILE A 639 6.38 -1.18 35.22
N ILE A 640 5.83 -2.19 34.55
CA ILE A 640 4.69 -2.97 35.02
C ILE A 640 5.19 -4.28 35.64
N GLN A 641 4.93 -4.46 36.93
CA GLN A 641 5.26 -5.69 37.64
C GLN A 641 4.15 -6.73 37.50
N PHE A 642 4.54 -7.96 37.18
CA PHE A 642 3.68 -9.13 37.16
C PHE A 642 4.00 -10.04 38.35
N ASN A 643 2.94 -10.43 39.07
CA ASN A 643 3.06 -11.27 40.25
C ASN A 643 2.97 -12.75 39.90
N ALA A 644 3.48 -13.61 40.78
CA ALA A 644 3.28 -15.05 40.67
C ALA A 644 1.78 -15.41 40.78
N LEU A 645 1.34 -16.43 40.05
CA LEU A 645 -0.06 -16.86 40.03
C LEU A 645 -0.39 -17.68 41.28
N SER A 646 -1.50 -17.34 41.94
CA SER A 646 -2.07 -18.15 43.03
C SER A 646 -2.77 -19.39 42.49
N LYS A 647 -3.03 -20.39 43.35
CA LYS A 647 -3.82 -21.58 42.98
C LYS A 647 -5.20 -21.18 42.43
N GLU A 648 -5.84 -20.20 43.04
CA GLU A 648 -7.14 -19.65 42.59
C GLU A 648 -7.05 -19.05 41.18
N ASN A 649 -5.97 -18.33 40.87
CA ASN A 649 -5.76 -17.80 39.52
C ASN A 649 -5.60 -18.93 38.51
N LEU A 650 -4.86 -19.98 38.87
CA LEU A 650 -4.64 -21.13 37.99
C LEU A 650 -5.92 -21.91 37.72
N MET A 651 -6.81 -22.05 38.71
CA MET A 651 -8.14 -22.66 38.51
C MET A 651 -8.94 -21.93 37.43
N LYS A 652 -9.01 -20.58 37.53
CA LYS A 652 -9.68 -19.77 36.50
C LYS A 652 -9.04 -19.90 35.12
N ILE A 653 -7.71 -19.97 35.06
CA ILE A 653 -6.97 -20.17 33.80
C ILE A 653 -7.29 -21.54 33.20
N VAL A 654 -7.35 -22.60 34.01
CA VAL A 654 -7.75 -23.95 33.56
C VAL A 654 -9.17 -23.92 32.98
N GLY A 655 -10.11 -23.25 33.63
CA GLY A 655 -11.47 -23.05 33.10
C GLY A 655 -11.47 -22.41 31.71
N LEU A 656 -10.74 -21.30 31.52
CA LEU A 656 -10.60 -20.65 30.21
C LEU A 656 -9.99 -21.56 29.14
N MET A 657 -8.98 -22.35 29.50
CA MET A 657 -8.34 -23.30 28.56
C MET A 657 -9.28 -24.45 28.19
N ILE A 658 -10.15 -24.88 29.10
CA ILE A 658 -11.19 -25.89 28.82
C ILE A 658 -12.27 -25.32 27.91
N GLU A 659 -12.65 -24.04 28.10
CA GLU A 659 -13.54 -23.35 27.17
C GLU A 659 -12.95 -23.26 25.76
N ASP A 660 -11.65 -22.97 25.64
CA ASP A 660 -10.94 -22.98 24.35
C ASP A 660 -11.01 -24.38 23.68
N VAL A 661 -10.77 -25.45 24.45
CA VAL A 661 -10.89 -26.84 23.96
C VAL A 661 -12.32 -27.12 23.50
N ASN A 662 -13.34 -26.74 24.29
CA ASN A 662 -14.74 -26.90 23.92
C ASN A 662 -15.11 -26.10 22.66
N GLY A 663 -14.52 -24.93 22.46
CA GLY A 663 -14.66 -24.16 21.22
C GLY A 663 -14.14 -24.92 19.99
N MET A 664 -13.03 -25.64 20.12
CA MET A 664 -12.50 -26.49 19.03
C MET A 664 -13.39 -27.71 18.77
N LEU A 665 -13.88 -28.35 19.83
CA LEU A 665 -14.76 -29.52 19.79
C LEU A 665 -16.15 -29.20 19.23
N ALA A 666 -16.64 -27.97 19.41
CA ALA A 666 -17.96 -27.53 18.96
C ALA A 666 -18.18 -27.73 17.44
N ASN A 667 -17.13 -27.58 16.63
CA ASN A 667 -17.19 -27.82 15.17
C ASN A 667 -17.52 -29.27 14.81
N GLN A 668 -17.20 -30.21 15.70
CA GLN A 668 -17.50 -31.64 15.56
C GLN A 668 -18.79 -32.03 16.32
N GLY A 669 -19.47 -31.06 16.94
CA GLY A 669 -20.64 -31.29 17.78
C GLY A 669 -20.32 -32.06 19.06
N LEU A 670 -19.07 -31.97 19.54
CA LEU A 670 -18.59 -32.58 20.77
C LEU A 670 -18.52 -31.53 21.89
N HIS A 671 -18.74 -31.96 23.12
CA HIS A 671 -18.62 -31.12 24.32
C HIS A 671 -18.11 -31.93 25.51
N VAL A 672 -17.17 -31.38 26.28
CA VAL A 672 -16.71 -31.96 27.54
C VAL A 672 -17.05 -31.03 28.71
N HIS A 673 -17.79 -31.55 29.69
CA HIS A 673 -17.95 -30.91 30.98
C HIS A 673 -16.84 -31.39 31.92
N VAL A 674 -15.97 -30.47 32.34
CA VAL A 674 -14.91 -30.78 33.30
C VAL A 674 -15.41 -30.39 34.70
N THR A 675 -15.39 -31.35 35.62
CA THR A 675 -15.83 -31.12 37.00
C THR A 675 -14.76 -30.40 37.82
N GLU A 676 -15.16 -29.61 38.83
CA GLU A 676 -14.24 -28.87 39.71
C GLU A 676 -13.11 -29.73 40.32
N PRO A 677 -13.36 -30.99 40.78
CA PRO A 677 -12.28 -31.86 41.25
C PRO A 677 -11.25 -32.22 40.17
N VAL A 678 -11.66 -32.28 38.89
CA VAL A 678 -10.73 -32.49 37.77
C VAL A 678 -9.92 -31.22 37.54
N GLU A 679 -10.53 -30.04 37.57
CA GLU A 679 -9.80 -28.77 37.43
C GLU A 679 -8.74 -28.61 38.53
N GLU A 680 -9.08 -28.93 39.79
CA GLU A 680 -8.11 -28.93 40.89
C GLU A 680 -6.96 -29.89 40.60
N LYS A 681 -7.26 -31.08 40.09
CA LYS A 681 -6.25 -32.08 39.76
C LYS A 681 -5.34 -31.63 38.61
N LEU A 682 -5.88 -30.97 37.60
CA LEU A 682 -5.12 -30.38 36.49
C LEU A 682 -4.17 -29.29 37.00
N VAL A 683 -4.65 -28.43 37.92
CA VAL A 683 -3.79 -27.42 38.56
C VAL A 683 -2.69 -28.07 39.39
N GLU A 684 -2.99 -29.10 40.20
CA GLU A 684 -1.97 -29.83 40.96
C GLU A 684 -0.87 -30.41 40.08
N LEU A 685 -1.25 -31.02 38.95
CA LEU A 685 -0.30 -31.63 38.01
C LEU A 685 0.52 -30.58 37.25
N GLY A 686 -0.04 -29.41 36.99
CA GLY A 686 0.61 -28.33 36.22
C GLY A 686 1.24 -27.22 37.05
N TYR A 687 1.10 -27.23 38.38
CA TYR A 687 1.61 -26.15 39.23
C TYR A 687 3.14 -26.18 39.34
N ASN A 688 3.77 -25.14 38.81
CA ASN A 688 5.19 -24.87 39.05
C ASN A 688 5.41 -23.36 39.25
N PRO A 689 5.77 -22.89 40.46
CA PRO A 689 6.00 -21.47 40.73
C PRO A 689 7.02 -20.80 39.80
N GLN A 690 8.04 -21.53 39.32
CA GLN A 690 9.08 -21.01 38.43
C GLN A 690 8.61 -20.87 36.97
N MET A 691 7.61 -21.66 36.56
CA MET A 691 7.11 -21.70 35.18
C MET A 691 5.69 -21.11 35.02
N GLY A 692 5.07 -20.67 36.11
CA GLY A 692 3.72 -20.10 36.10
C GLY A 692 2.69 -21.08 35.54
N ALA A 693 1.80 -20.58 34.67
CA ALA A 693 0.74 -21.36 34.03
C ALA A 693 1.23 -22.17 32.80
N ARG A 694 2.50 -22.05 32.41
CA ARG A 694 3.01 -22.64 31.15
C ARG A 694 2.83 -24.17 31.05
N PRO A 695 3.01 -24.97 32.12
CA PRO A 695 2.80 -26.41 32.06
C PRO A 695 1.33 -26.82 31.88
N LEU A 696 0.36 -25.97 32.24
CA LEU A 696 -1.07 -26.34 32.25
C LEU A 696 -1.58 -26.78 30.88
N ARG A 697 -1.14 -26.13 29.78
CA ARG A 697 -1.57 -26.53 28.43
C ARG A 697 -1.22 -27.98 28.12
N ARG A 698 0.00 -28.38 28.48
CA ARG A 698 0.47 -29.75 28.28
C ARG A 698 -0.32 -30.74 29.14
N VAL A 699 -0.61 -30.38 30.39
CA VAL A 699 -1.41 -31.22 31.29
C VAL A 699 -2.83 -31.39 30.76
N ILE A 700 -3.46 -30.33 30.25
CA ILE A 700 -4.80 -30.39 29.65
C ILE A 700 -4.77 -31.25 28.38
N GLN A 701 -3.76 -31.08 27.53
CA GLN A 701 -3.60 -31.92 26.34
C GLN A 701 -3.51 -33.40 26.72
N GLU A 702 -2.59 -33.76 27.63
CA GLU A 702 -2.37 -35.15 28.04
C GLU A 702 -3.55 -35.77 28.84
N GLN A 703 -4.24 -34.97 29.66
CA GLN A 703 -5.27 -35.48 30.58
C GLN A 703 -6.70 -35.32 30.07
N ILE A 704 -6.95 -34.41 29.14
CA ILE A 704 -8.28 -34.12 28.60
C ILE A 704 -8.31 -34.41 27.11
N GLU A 705 -7.53 -33.71 26.28
CA GLU A 705 -7.63 -33.83 24.81
C GLU A 705 -7.32 -35.24 24.31
N ASP A 706 -6.19 -35.82 24.74
CA ASP A 706 -5.78 -37.17 24.36
C ASP A 706 -6.84 -38.20 24.78
N ARG A 707 -7.44 -38.01 25.96
CA ARG A 707 -8.51 -38.90 26.44
C ARG A 707 -9.81 -38.73 25.66
N ILE A 708 -10.14 -37.52 25.24
CA ILE A 708 -11.32 -37.26 24.39
C ILE A 708 -11.13 -37.96 23.05
N ALA A 709 -9.93 -37.90 22.48
CA ALA A 709 -9.62 -38.61 21.25
C ALA A 709 -9.79 -40.13 21.40
N ASP A 710 -9.21 -40.72 22.43
CA ASP A 710 -9.35 -42.15 22.73
C ASP A 710 -10.82 -42.53 22.97
N PHE A 711 -11.54 -41.76 23.79
CA PHE A 711 -12.94 -42.02 24.12
C PHE A 711 -13.85 -41.91 22.89
N TYR A 712 -13.61 -40.94 22.00
CA TYR A 712 -14.36 -40.76 20.76
C TYR A 712 -14.13 -41.92 19.78
N LEU A 713 -12.91 -42.46 19.70
CA LEU A 713 -12.62 -43.64 18.88
C LEU A 713 -13.37 -44.89 19.37
N ASP A 714 -13.47 -45.06 20.69
CA ASP A 714 -14.17 -46.20 21.30
C ASP A 714 -15.70 -46.02 21.36
N HIS A 715 -16.18 -44.77 21.44
CA HIS A 715 -17.59 -44.41 21.69
C HIS A 715 -18.08 -43.28 20.76
N GLY A 716 -17.94 -43.46 19.44
CA GLY A 716 -18.21 -42.43 18.43
C GLY A 716 -19.63 -41.83 18.39
N ASP A 717 -20.60 -42.44 19.09
CA ASP A 717 -21.98 -41.93 19.18
C ASP A 717 -22.18 -40.92 20.35
N VAL A 718 -21.22 -40.81 21.26
CA VAL A 718 -21.32 -39.97 22.46
C VAL A 718 -20.83 -38.55 22.14
N LYS A 719 -21.77 -37.59 22.17
CA LYS A 719 -21.47 -36.17 21.87
C LYS A 719 -21.12 -35.34 23.09
N ASN A 720 -21.68 -35.69 24.25
CA ASN A 720 -21.42 -34.99 25.50
C ASN A 720 -20.68 -35.91 26.47
N MET A 721 -19.55 -35.44 26.96
CA MET A 721 -18.66 -36.17 27.85
C MET A 721 -18.53 -35.43 29.18
N VAL A 722 -18.30 -36.15 30.27
CA VAL A 722 -17.97 -35.58 31.57
C VAL A 722 -16.62 -36.11 32.01
N ALA A 723 -15.70 -35.22 32.35
CA ALA A 723 -14.44 -35.57 33.00
C ALA A 723 -14.64 -35.65 34.52
N LYS A 724 -14.34 -36.81 35.11
CA LYS A 724 -14.43 -37.07 36.55
C LYS A 724 -13.11 -37.63 37.09
N VAL A 725 -12.90 -37.52 38.40
CA VAL A 725 -11.78 -38.17 39.09
C VAL A 725 -12.26 -39.50 39.68
N GLU A 726 -11.68 -40.61 39.23
CA GLU A 726 -11.89 -41.96 39.79
C GLU A 726 -10.53 -42.58 40.14
N ASP A 727 -10.39 -43.12 41.36
CA ASP A 727 -9.13 -43.69 41.89
C ASP A 727 -7.90 -42.78 41.71
N GLY A 728 -8.11 -41.46 41.82
CA GLY A 728 -7.06 -40.45 41.65
C GLY A 728 -6.61 -40.21 40.20
N LYS A 729 -7.30 -40.80 39.21
CA LYS A 729 -7.08 -40.59 37.78
C LYS A 729 -8.27 -39.87 37.16
N ILE A 730 -8.01 -39.05 36.15
CA ILE A 730 -9.05 -38.41 35.35
C ILE A 730 -9.62 -39.48 34.41
N VAL A 731 -10.94 -39.60 34.32
CA VAL A 731 -11.63 -40.51 33.40
C VAL A 731 -12.75 -39.77 32.69
N LEU A 732 -13.02 -40.15 31.43
CA LEU A 732 -14.14 -39.63 30.66
C LEU A 732 -15.28 -40.63 30.68
N ALA A 733 -16.49 -40.11 30.89
CA ALA A 733 -17.73 -40.87 30.80
C ALA A 733 -18.73 -40.13 29.91
N ALA A 734 -19.68 -40.87 29.33
CA ALA A 734 -20.81 -40.24 28.65
C ALA A 734 -21.64 -39.42 29.64
N GLU A 735 -22.00 -38.19 29.25
CA GLU A 735 -22.90 -37.35 30.03
C GLU A 735 -24.29 -37.98 30.03
N THR A 736 -24.64 -38.65 31.11
CA THR A 736 -25.98 -39.19 31.33
C THR A 736 -26.86 -38.04 31.81
N LYS A 737 -28.01 -37.81 31.15
CA LYS A 737 -28.99 -36.81 31.57
C LYS A 737 -29.62 -37.21 32.92
N SER A 738 -28.92 -36.95 34.03
CA SER A 738 -29.44 -36.83 35.40
C SER A 738 -28.28 -36.85 36.41
N GLU A 739 -27.85 -35.67 36.86
CA GLU A 739 -28.03 -35.16 38.24
C GLU A 739 -27.55 -33.71 38.34
#